data_AF-A0A0D2GHD7-F1
#
_entry.id   AF-A0A0D2GHD7-F1
#
_cell.length_a   1.000
_cell.length_b   1.000
_cell.length_c   1.000
_cell.angle_alpha   90.00
_cell.angle_beta   90.00
_cell.angle_gamma   90.00
#
_symmetry.space_group_name_H-M   'P 1'
#
loop_
_entity.id
_entity.type
_entity.pdbx_description
1 polymer ?
#
loop_
_entity_poly.entity_id
_entity_poly.type
_entity_poly.pdbx_seq_one_letter_code
_entity_poly.pdbx_strand_id
1 'polypeptide(L)'
;MSIIALSWLPIRNESVVTFAFLQHNLFKALGVSVSGYQKFLPELHPYAKMIQQYREKNEVAKDIAEYIPDNAGISTASSAFSSPLLRTYVGLAVFALASFASDPGSRFQYFGLAVLFPGGGWIGLGGWWTLAFVFNFIFFPVSLFLWFATGNIILPFLAWPGQALIFPILPIESRTRYSIVLVPLISCISIWFIYRFLQDESSTIRRRRQERNSYLPTTIQELTSTAVANKSSAELELQPEELAQLRHILEVAFQEKDDWTNFNEIDQFQTSSLRYQLNEISYVLALANKLYTPSFRGSYLQDAQKKVLYKYCQKKVLNYWKWECLWGKLTTDYEPVKKDNIMLTGFCLLAMCLYESATGDTTFSQDDAVELVIDDSHRYKHSTKTMAQALVDNFGTSSYCLYACEPNWIYTFCNLTGLNGLLAHDHNTGRKDVEQVWDSFHKGLIEDFLDESGSAHPIRSHLTGLRLPNIIGAANEFSVACLAGANFPILSLRCYAIARHEYMEFDSQSKISFKNIYNGDRLDPGNYGSSMALVFASSLMAAHEHGDEAVARQVTTMIDNDPALKRTEKNGIVWYDGASLFMRCQLLRARLWLRSGWSQFLQPVGDAVKRGPYLANAKYPEVLVAKAISHTGDDLELVLYPGSEKKTSLLKIEQLRPTSTYLINHGDAFTSDSKGKADISVALDGRTPLRIVPAS
;
A
#
# COMPACT_ATOMS: atom_id res chain seq x y z
N MET A 1 -22.29 -64.19 -10.83
CA MET A 1 -23.38 -63.31 -10.39
C MET A 1 -23.30 -62.02 -11.19
N SER A 2 -24.47 -61.58 -11.63
CA SER A 2 -24.74 -60.72 -12.77
C SER A 2 -24.16 -59.30 -12.70
N ILE A 3 -23.68 -58.85 -13.87
CA ILE A 3 -23.89 -57.52 -14.46
C ILE A 3 -23.50 -56.34 -13.56
N ILE A 4 -22.27 -55.83 -13.76
CA ILE A 4 -22.03 -54.39 -13.72
C ILE A 4 -21.67 -53.97 -15.15
N ALA A 5 -22.48 -53.05 -15.64
CA ALA A 5 -22.68 -52.70 -17.02
C ALA A 5 -21.44 -52.07 -17.67
N LEU A 6 -21.23 -52.47 -18.92
CA LEU A 6 -20.51 -51.73 -19.94
C LEU A 6 -21.15 -50.35 -20.13
N SER A 7 -20.40 -49.29 -19.84
CA SER A 7 -20.67 -47.97 -20.41
C SER A 7 -19.36 -47.29 -20.85
N TRP A 8 -19.10 -47.43 -22.15
CA TRP A 8 -18.59 -46.40 -23.05
C TRP A 8 -17.23 -45.76 -22.76
N LEU A 9 -16.22 -46.33 -23.43
CA LEU A 9 -15.05 -45.65 -23.98
C LEU A 9 -15.47 -44.42 -24.82
N PRO A 10 -14.96 -43.22 -24.53
CA PRO A 10 -14.69 -42.22 -25.56
C PRO A 10 -13.30 -42.49 -26.14
N ILE A 11 -13.31 -42.68 -27.43
CA ILE A 11 -12.22 -43.01 -28.33
C ILE A 11 -11.05 -42.02 -28.17
N ARG A 12 -9.84 -42.60 -28.16
CA ARG A 12 -8.55 -41.92 -28.26
C ARG A 12 -8.57 -40.88 -29.38
N ASN A 13 -8.35 -39.61 -29.04
CA ASN A 13 -7.96 -38.57 -29.98
C ASN A 13 -6.49 -38.19 -29.73
N GLU A 14 -5.60 -39.18 -29.79
CA GLU A 14 -4.13 -38.95 -29.88
C GLU A 14 -3.69 -38.43 -31.27
N SER A 15 -4.64 -38.12 -32.15
CA SER A 15 -4.36 -37.61 -33.49
C SER A 15 -4.22 -36.09 -33.58
N VAL A 16 -4.68 -35.31 -32.59
CA VAL A 16 -4.67 -33.84 -32.68
C VAL A 16 -3.40 -33.22 -32.09
N VAL A 17 -2.85 -33.80 -31.02
CA VAL A 17 -1.58 -33.32 -30.43
C VAL A 17 -0.38 -33.69 -31.31
N THR A 18 -0.46 -34.81 -32.02
CA THR A 18 0.58 -35.23 -32.97
C THR A 18 0.58 -34.37 -34.25
N PHE A 19 -0.59 -33.84 -34.66
CA PHE A 19 -0.68 -32.95 -35.82
C PHE A 19 -0.14 -31.54 -35.52
N ALA A 20 -0.33 -31.03 -34.30
CA ALA A 20 0.24 -29.75 -33.87
C ALA A 20 1.77 -29.81 -33.73
N PHE A 21 2.32 -30.95 -33.28
CA PHE A 21 3.77 -31.13 -33.16
C PHE A 21 4.45 -31.36 -34.53
N LEU A 22 3.75 -31.99 -35.48
CA LEU A 22 4.21 -32.11 -36.86
C LEU A 22 4.12 -30.77 -37.61
N GLN A 23 3.09 -29.96 -37.39
CA GLN A 23 3.02 -28.62 -37.97
C GLN A 23 4.17 -27.73 -37.48
N HIS A 24 4.47 -27.71 -36.18
CA HIS A 24 5.57 -26.88 -35.65
C HIS A 24 6.94 -27.23 -36.26
N ASN A 25 7.21 -28.52 -36.52
CA ASN A 25 8.48 -28.95 -37.13
C ASN A 25 8.48 -28.81 -38.66
N LEU A 26 7.33 -28.97 -39.33
CA LEU A 26 7.22 -28.74 -40.77
C LEU A 26 7.35 -27.25 -41.12
N PHE A 27 6.81 -26.35 -40.28
CA PHE A 27 6.95 -24.90 -40.46
C PHE A 27 8.39 -24.41 -40.24
N LYS A 28 9.15 -25.05 -39.33
CA LYS A 28 10.60 -24.81 -39.20
C LYS A 28 11.40 -25.34 -40.39
N ALA A 29 11.05 -26.50 -40.93
CA ALA A 29 11.74 -27.10 -42.07
C ALA A 29 11.51 -26.34 -43.38
N LEU A 30 10.36 -25.66 -43.54
CA LEU A 30 10.02 -24.92 -44.75
C LEU A 30 10.41 -23.44 -44.73
N GLY A 31 11.17 -22.98 -43.72
CA GLY A 31 11.76 -21.64 -43.71
C GLY A 31 10.75 -20.48 -43.73
N VAL A 32 9.49 -20.73 -43.34
CA VAL A 32 8.46 -19.70 -43.32
C VAL A 32 8.61 -18.88 -42.03
N SER A 33 9.31 -17.75 -42.17
CA SER A 33 9.38 -16.69 -41.15
C SER A 33 7.98 -16.25 -40.75
N VAL A 34 7.63 -16.38 -39.47
CA VAL A 34 6.39 -15.84 -38.90
C VAL A 34 6.56 -14.34 -38.65
N SER A 35 6.78 -13.55 -39.70
CA SER A 35 6.67 -12.09 -39.65
C SER A 35 5.23 -11.70 -39.98
N GLY A 36 4.30 -12.02 -39.08
CA GLY A 36 2.86 -11.76 -39.27
C GLY A 36 2.13 -11.13 -38.09
N TYR A 37 2.69 -11.14 -36.87
CA TYR A 37 1.94 -10.76 -35.66
C TYR A 37 2.17 -9.32 -35.14
N GLN A 38 2.95 -8.49 -35.83
CA GLN A 38 3.24 -7.12 -35.37
C GLN A 38 2.35 -6.01 -35.97
N LYS A 39 1.40 -6.31 -36.87
CA LYS A 39 0.69 -5.26 -37.62
C LYS A 39 -0.68 -4.82 -37.07
N PHE A 40 -1.13 -5.33 -35.92
CA PHE A 40 -2.48 -5.02 -35.39
C PHE A 40 -2.53 -4.36 -34.01
N LEU A 41 -1.41 -3.87 -33.46
CA LEU A 41 -1.37 -3.24 -32.14
C LEU A 41 -1.47 -1.70 -32.05
N PRO A 42 -1.30 -0.85 -33.09
CA PRO A 42 -1.27 0.60 -32.84
C PRO A 42 -2.62 1.34 -32.76
N GLU A 43 -3.76 0.78 -33.20
CA GLU A 43 -4.97 1.60 -33.41
C GLU A 43 -6.07 1.48 -32.33
N LEU A 44 -5.86 0.74 -31.24
CA LEU A 44 -6.88 0.53 -30.21
C LEU A 44 -6.31 0.49 -28.77
N HIS A 45 -5.76 1.58 -28.21
CA HIS A 45 -5.79 1.85 -26.74
C HIS A 45 -4.89 3.01 -26.30
N PRO A 46 -5.26 3.82 -25.29
CA PRO A 46 -4.33 4.67 -24.54
C PRO A 46 -3.13 3.91 -23.92
N TYR A 47 -3.28 2.63 -23.58
CA TYR A 47 -2.16 1.79 -23.14
C TYR A 47 -1.21 1.41 -24.29
N ALA A 48 -1.63 1.41 -25.55
CA ALA A 48 -0.78 0.98 -26.67
C ALA A 48 0.46 1.88 -26.81
N LYS A 49 0.28 3.22 -26.70
CA LYS A 49 1.41 4.17 -26.70
C LYS A 49 2.31 4.02 -25.48
N MET A 50 1.73 3.77 -24.32
CA MET A 50 2.49 3.60 -23.08
C MET A 50 3.26 2.27 -23.09
N ILE A 51 2.64 1.17 -23.53
CA ILE A 51 3.26 -0.15 -23.75
C ILE A 51 4.35 -0.04 -24.82
N GLN A 52 4.11 0.72 -25.90
CA GLN A 52 5.11 0.94 -26.93
C GLN A 52 6.29 1.78 -26.42
N GLN A 53 6.05 2.88 -25.71
CA GLN A 53 7.11 3.66 -25.05
C GLN A 53 7.87 2.85 -24.01
N TYR A 54 7.18 1.96 -23.28
CA TYR A 54 7.77 1.02 -22.32
C TYR A 54 8.63 -0.04 -23.02
N ARG A 55 8.18 -0.58 -24.15
CA ARG A 55 8.95 -1.51 -25.01
C ARG A 55 10.14 -0.83 -25.69
N GLU A 56 10.00 0.44 -26.09
CA GLU A 56 11.04 1.21 -26.79
C GLU A 56 12.13 1.70 -25.83
N LYS A 57 11.80 1.98 -24.56
CA LYS A 57 12.78 2.41 -23.55
C LYS A 57 13.50 1.26 -22.85
N ASN A 58 12.87 0.11 -22.66
CA ASN A 58 13.40 -0.96 -21.83
C ASN A 58 13.61 -2.24 -22.66
N GLU A 59 14.86 -2.61 -22.95
CA GLU A 59 15.20 -3.94 -23.50
C GLU A 59 14.74 -5.10 -22.58
N VAL A 60 14.35 -4.80 -21.33
CA VAL A 60 13.65 -5.70 -20.39
C VAL A 60 12.13 -5.78 -20.68
N ALA A 61 11.75 -5.70 -21.95
CA ALA A 61 10.38 -5.85 -22.46
C ALA A 61 9.87 -7.30 -22.39
N LYS A 62 9.81 -7.89 -21.19
CA LYS A 62 9.11 -9.16 -20.93
C LYS A 62 7.91 -9.06 -19.98
N ASP A 63 7.68 -7.91 -19.34
CA ASP A 63 6.46 -7.72 -18.55
C ASP A 63 5.29 -7.44 -19.51
N ILE A 64 4.73 -8.52 -20.05
CA ILE A 64 3.49 -8.54 -20.81
C ILE A 64 2.38 -8.72 -19.75
N ALA A 65 1.42 -7.81 -19.67
CA ALA A 65 0.37 -7.84 -18.62
C ALA A 65 -0.32 -9.21 -18.55
N GLU A 66 -0.51 -9.81 -19.72
CA GLU A 66 -1.20 -11.07 -19.97
C GLU A 66 -0.52 -12.30 -19.34
N TYR A 67 0.76 -12.21 -18.95
CA TYR A 67 1.49 -13.33 -18.35
C TYR A 67 2.30 -12.92 -17.13
N ILE A 68 2.48 -13.87 -16.21
CA ILE A 68 3.37 -13.70 -15.05
C ILE A 68 4.84 -13.78 -15.53
N PRO A 69 5.71 -12.82 -15.16
CA PRO A 69 7.09 -12.76 -15.64
C PRO A 69 7.88 -14.01 -15.23
N ASP A 70 8.79 -14.45 -16.09
CA ASP A 70 9.61 -15.64 -15.83
C ASP A 70 10.48 -15.53 -14.59
N ASN A 71 10.91 -14.31 -14.26
CA ASN A 71 11.71 -14.02 -13.10
C ASN A 71 10.90 -13.73 -11.82
N ALA A 72 9.56 -13.80 -11.86
CA ALA A 72 8.74 -13.61 -10.68
C ALA A 72 9.09 -14.64 -9.59
N GLY A 73 9.47 -14.15 -8.41
CA GLY A 73 9.77 -14.99 -7.25
C GLY A 73 11.12 -15.73 -7.26
N ILE A 74 12.03 -15.48 -8.21
CA ILE A 74 13.39 -16.07 -8.20
C ILE A 74 14.15 -15.75 -6.90
N SER A 75 13.78 -14.65 -6.23
CA SER A 75 14.26 -14.28 -4.89
C SER A 75 15.77 -14.04 -4.82
N THR A 76 16.33 -13.33 -5.81
CA THR A 76 17.76 -13.09 -5.97
C THR A 76 18.38 -12.47 -4.71
N ALA A 77 17.82 -11.37 -4.21
CA ALA A 77 18.35 -10.70 -3.02
C ALA A 77 18.14 -11.57 -1.76
N SER A 78 16.97 -12.20 -1.61
CA SER A 78 16.69 -13.09 -0.49
C SER A 78 17.61 -14.29 -0.41
N SER A 79 18.03 -14.84 -1.54
CA SER A 79 18.97 -15.96 -1.59
C SER A 79 20.34 -15.57 -1.02
N ALA A 80 20.75 -14.31 -1.20
CA ALA A 80 22.02 -13.78 -0.68
C ALA A 80 22.05 -13.69 0.84
N PHE A 81 20.90 -13.52 1.51
CA PHE A 81 20.78 -13.52 2.98
C PHE A 81 20.49 -14.92 3.56
N SER A 82 19.56 -15.64 2.95
CA SER A 82 19.12 -16.94 3.46
C SER A 82 20.17 -18.04 3.30
N SER A 83 20.97 -18.02 2.22
CA SER A 83 21.98 -19.07 1.98
C SER A 83 23.14 -19.04 2.99
N PRO A 84 23.77 -17.89 3.30
CA PRO A 84 24.76 -17.82 4.38
C PRO A 84 24.17 -18.18 5.74
N LEU A 85 22.95 -17.73 6.06
CA LEU A 85 22.28 -18.04 7.33
C LEU A 85 22.09 -19.56 7.48
N LEU A 86 21.60 -20.23 6.44
CA LEU A 86 21.44 -21.68 6.42
C LEU A 86 22.78 -22.40 6.59
N ARG A 87 23.84 -21.96 5.88
CA ARG A 87 25.18 -22.55 6.02
C ARG A 87 25.74 -22.38 7.43
N THR A 88 25.56 -21.20 8.04
CA THR A 88 25.96 -20.94 9.42
C THR A 88 25.21 -21.86 10.38
N TYR A 89 23.89 -21.99 10.22
CA TYR A 89 23.09 -22.91 11.04
C TYR A 89 23.53 -24.37 10.88
N VAL A 90 23.74 -24.84 9.64
CA VAL A 90 24.23 -26.20 9.37
C VAL A 90 25.61 -26.42 9.98
N GLY A 91 26.53 -25.45 9.86
CA GLY A 91 27.85 -25.52 10.48
C GLY A 91 27.78 -25.61 12.01
N LEU A 92 26.92 -24.80 12.64
CA LEU A 92 26.66 -24.83 14.08
C LEU A 92 26.02 -26.16 14.51
N ALA A 93 25.09 -26.70 13.73
CA ALA A 93 24.46 -27.99 13.98
C ALA A 93 25.46 -29.15 13.87
N VAL A 94 26.34 -29.14 12.86
CA VAL A 94 27.42 -30.13 12.70
C VAL A 94 28.41 -30.03 13.86
N PHE A 95 28.81 -28.82 14.25
CA PHE A 95 29.69 -28.61 15.39
C PHE A 95 29.05 -29.10 16.69
N ALA A 96 27.77 -28.80 16.91
CA ALA A 96 27.00 -29.32 18.02
C ALA A 96 26.98 -30.86 18.03
N LEU A 97 26.70 -31.49 16.89
CA LEU A 97 26.69 -32.95 16.77
C LEU A 97 28.07 -33.58 17.02
N ALA A 98 29.13 -32.98 16.46
CA ALA A 98 30.51 -33.41 16.66
C ALA A 98 30.95 -33.30 18.14
N SER A 99 30.44 -32.29 18.86
CA SER A 99 30.71 -32.13 20.30
C SER A 99 30.17 -33.30 21.13
N PHE A 100 29.13 -34.02 20.69
CA PHE A 100 28.72 -35.24 21.40
C PHE A 100 29.66 -36.41 21.18
N ALA A 101 30.39 -36.43 20.05
CA ALA A 101 31.33 -37.50 19.73
C ALA A 101 32.69 -37.35 20.45
N SER A 102 33.12 -36.11 20.74
CA SER A 102 34.42 -35.82 21.36
C SER A 102 34.41 -35.76 22.91
N ASP A 103 33.26 -35.93 23.55
CA ASP A 103 33.02 -35.83 25.01
C ASP A 103 33.70 -34.63 25.72
N PRO A 104 33.54 -33.37 25.25
CA PRO A 104 34.23 -32.18 25.75
C PRO A 104 33.75 -31.69 27.13
N GLY A 105 32.88 -32.45 27.81
CA GLY A 105 32.20 -32.07 29.05
C GLY A 105 30.71 -31.76 28.84
N SER A 106 29.92 -31.98 29.88
CA SER A 106 28.46 -31.88 29.83
C SER A 106 27.93 -30.50 29.40
N ARG A 107 28.66 -29.43 29.75
CA ARG A 107 28.27 -28.03 29.45
C ARG A 107 28.27 -27.71 27.96
N PHE A 108 29.28 -28.18 27.22
CA PHE A 108 29.35 -28.02 25.76
C PHE A 108 28.30 -28.86 25.03
N GLN A 109 27.95 -30.02 25.58
CA GLN A 109 26.86 -30.84 25.06
C GLN A 109 25.52 -30.09 25.17
N TYR A 110 25.22 -29.43 26.30
CA TYR A 110 23.99 -28.63 26.43
C TYR A 110 23.95 -27.43 25.49
N PHE A 111 25.09 -26.76 25.30
CA PHE A 111 25.24 -25.73 24.27
C PHE A 111 24.89 -26.28 22.89
N GLY A 112 25.44 -27.44 22.53
CA GLY A 112 25.12 -28.12 21.27
C GLY A 112 23.62 -28.43 21.12
N LEU A 113 22.97 -28.95 22.16
CA LEU A 113 21.52 -29.20 22.16
C LEU A 113 20.72 -27.91 22.00
N ALA A 114 21.12 -26.82 22.66
CA ALA A 114 20.44 -25.52 22.57
C ALA A 114 20.60 -24.85 21.20
N VAL A 115 21.73 -25.09 20.52
CA VAL A 115 21.95 -24.65 19.14
C VAL A 115 21.04 -25.41 18.17
N LEU A 116 20.87 -26.72 18.35
CA LEU A 116 20.06 -27.57 17.46
C LEU A 116 18.55 -27.30 17.53
N PHE A 117 18.05 -26.84 18.67
CA PHE A 117 16.62 -26.56 18.86
C PHE A 117 16.41 -25.52 19.98
N PRO A 118 15.46 -24.57 19.82
CA PRO A 118 15.12 -23.62 20.89
C PRO A 118 14.79 -24.34 22.21
N GLY A 119 15.62 -24.12 23.23
CA GLY A 119 15.46 -24.75 24.54
C GLY A 119 15.99 -26.17 24.66
N GLY A 120 16.64 -26.73 23.63
CA GLY A 120 17.19 -28.09 23.65
C GLY A 120 18.20 -28.34 24.79
N GLY A 121 18.93 -27.30 25.21
CA GLY A 121 19.84 -27.40 26.37
C GLY A 121 19.13 -27.67 27.69
N TRP A 122 17.88 -27.21 27.88
CA TRP A 122 17.07 -27.49 29.08
C TRP A 122 16.65 -28.96 29.16
N ILE A 123 16.39 -29.59 28.02
CA ILE A 123 16.20 -31.06 27.93
C ILE A 123 17.49 -31.77 28.34
N GLY A 124 18.64 -31.22 27.94
CA GLY A 124 19.98 -31.71 28.29
C GLY A 124 20.29 -31.71 29.78
N LEU A 125 19.84 -30.70 30.52
CA LEU A 125 20.02 -30.62 31.98
C LEU A 125 19.15 -31.65 32.71
N GLY A 126 17.95 -31.96 32.19
CA GLY A 126 17.04 -32.92 32.78
C GLY A 126 16.42 -32.48 34.11
N GLY A 127 15.71 -33.41 34.76
CA GLY A 127 15.09 -33.16 36.06
C GLY A 127 14.11 -31.97 36.02
N TRP A 128 14.13 -31.13 37.06
CA TRP A 128 13.26 -29.96 37.13
C TRP A 128 13.50 -28.96 35.98
N TRP A 129 14.73 -28.90 35.45
CA TRP A 129 15.08 -28.01 34.33
C TRP A 129 14.34 -28.37 33.03
N THR A 130 13.79 -29.58 32.90
CA THR A 130 12.94 -29.92 31.76
C THR A 130 11.67 -29.06 31.71
N LEU A 131 11.21 -28.51 32.84
CA LEU A 131 10.12 -27.52 32.84
C LEU A 131 10.53 -26.20 32.16
N ALA A 132 11.81 -25.81 32.24
CA ALA A 132 12.33 -24.63 31.55
C ALA A 132 12.30 -24.80 30.03
N PHE A 133 12.39 -26.04 29.51
CA PHE A 133 12.15 -26.32 28.09
C PHE A 133 10.72 -25.94 27.69
N VAL A 134 9.71 -26.32 28.49
CA VAL A 134 8.30 -26.00 28.21
C VAL A 134 8.09 -24.48 28.19
N PHE A 135 8.64 -23.76 29.16
CA PHE A 135 8.60 -22.30 29.18
C PHE A 135 9.30 -21.70 27.95
N ASN A 136 10.46 -22.21 27.55
CA ASN A 136 11.16 -21.72 26.37
C ASN A 136 10.41 -22.01 25.07
N PHE A 137 9.79 -23.19 24.98
CA PHE A 137 9.00 -23.60 23.82
C PHE A 137 7.79 -22.69 23.60
N ILE A 138 7.22 -22.12 24.66
CA ILE A 138 6.16 -21.10 24.58
C ILE A 138 6.76 -19.71 24.33
N PHE A 139 7.83 -19.36 25.05
CA PHE A 139 8.45 -18.04 24.97
C PHE A 139 9.03 -17.75 23.57
N PHE A 140 9.57 -18.76 22.88
CA PHE A 140 10.17 -18.57 21.56
C PHE A 140 9.13 -18.09 20.51
N PRO A 141 7.99 -18.76 20.29
CA PRO A 141 6.91 -18.23 19.44
C PRO A 141 6.41 -16.85 19.86
N VAL A 142 6.27 -16.58 21.16
CA VAL A 142 5.88 -15.25 21.67
C VAL A 142 6.93 -14.20 21.32
N SER A 143 8.21 -14.54 21.41
CA SER A 143 9.31 -13.64 21.04
C SER A 143 9.32 -13.33 19.54
N LEU A 144 8.98 -14.31 18.69
CA LEU A 144 8.84 -14.11 17.24
C LEU A 144 7.64 -13.22 16.91
N PHE A 145 6.52 -13.43 17.60
CA PHE A 145 5.35 -12.56 17.49
C PHE A 145 5.68 -11.12 17.88
N LEU A 146 6.37 -10.91 19.01
CA LEU A 146 6.79 -9.57 19.45
C LEU A 146 7.83 -8.94 18.51
N TRP A 147 8.72 -9.75 17.92
CA TRP A 147 9.64 -9.27 16.89
C TRP A 147 8.89 -8.78 15.64
N PHE A 148 7.90 -9.52 15.18
CA PHE A 148 7.02 -9.08 14.10
C PHE A 148 6.23 -7.82 14.49
N ALA A 149 5.62 -7.83 15.68
CA ALA A 149 4.70 -6.78 16.13
C ALA A 149 5.41 -5.46 16.46
N THR A 150 6.67 -5.47 16.91
CA THR A 150 7.35 -4.23 17.38
C THR A 150 8.74 -4.03 16.80
N GLY A 151 9.21 -4.91 15.91
CA GLY A 151 10.56 -4.88 15.36
C GLY A 151 11.66 -5.27 16.37
N ASN A 152 11.32 -5.83 17.54
CA ASN A 152 12.29 -6.14 18.60
C ASN A 152 13.13 -7.37 18.26
N ILE A 153 14.38 -7.17 17.85
CA ILE A 153 15.31 -8.26 17.49
C ILE A 153 15.99 -8.90 18.72
N ILE A 154 15.93 -8.24 19.87
CA ILE A 154 16.55 -8.72 21.12
C ILE A 154 15.80 -9.96 21.64
N LEU A 155 14.47 -9.98 21.56
CA LEU A 155 13.67 -11.06 22.14
C LEU A 155 13.90 -12.43 21.46
N PRO A 156 13.84 -12.56 20.12
CA PRO A 156 14.19 -13.83 19.46
C PRO A 156 15.63 -14.26 19.75
N PHE A 157 16.56 -13.30 19.85
CA PHE A 157 17.93 -13.60 20.22
C PHE A 157 18.00 -14.19 21.63
N LEU A 158 17.40 -13.55 22.63
CA LEU A 158 17.39 -14.04 24.01
C LEU A 158 16.66 -15.37 24.16
N ALA A 159 15.61 -15.60 23.38
CA ALA A 159 14.82 -16.84 23.42
C ALA A 159 15.53 -18.06 22.81
N TRP A 160 16.60 -17.86 22.02
CA TRP A 160 17.31 -18.98 21.39
C TRP A 160 18.83 -18.84 21.34
N PRO A 161 19.47 -18.10 20.41
CA PRO A 161 20.93 -18.07 20.34
C PRO A 161 21.58 -17.48 21.60
N GLY A 162 21.01 -16.41 22.18
CA GLY A 162 21.45 -15.83 23.43
C GLY A 162 21.30 -16.79 24.62
N GLN A 163 20.22 -17.57 24.65
CA GLN A 163 20.04 -18.63 25.64
C GLN A 163 21.09 -19.75 25.47
N ALA A 164 21.41 -20.14 24.24
CA ALA A 164 22.42 -21.18 23.99
C ALA A 164 23.78 -20.80 24.63
N LEU A 165 24.16 -19.52 24.56
CA LEU A 165 25.40 -19.01 25.15
C LEU A 165 25.49 -19.11 26.69
N ILE A 166 24.38 -19.35 27.38
CA ILE A 166 24.35 -19.48 28.85
C ILE A 166 24.82 -20.88 29.29
N PHE A 167 24.60 -21.93 28.49
CA PHE A 167 24.88 -23.29 28.91
C PHE A 167 26.35 -23.59 29.27
N PRO A 168 27.36 -23.08 28.54
CA PRO A 168 28.76 -23.27 28.91
C PRO A 168 29.15 -22.73 30.30
N ILE A 169 28.43 -21.72 30.81
CA ILE A 169 28.76 -21.05 32.07
C ILE A 169 27.96 -21.56 33.28
N LEU A 170 26.95 -22.40 33.07
CA LEU A 170 26.15 -22.95 34.18
C LEU A 170 26.98 -23.94 35.02
N PRO A 171 26.99 -23.83 36.36
CA PRO A 171 27.70 -24.74 37.25
C PRO A 171 26.90 -26.03 37.48
N ILE A 172 26.33 -26.62 36.42
CA ILE A 172 25.47 -27.81 36.50
C ILE A 172 26.13 -28.96 35.74
N GLU A 173 26.34 -30.07 36.44
CA GLU A 173 26.92 -31.30 35.90
C GLU A 173 25.90 -32.44 35.98
N SER A 174 24.80 -32.34 35.23
CA SER A 174 23.74 -33.36 35.17
C SER A 174 23.58 -33.93 33.76
N ARG A 175 24.07 -35.15 33.51
CA ARG A 175 23.99 -35.73 32.16
C ARG A 175 22.71 -36.55 31.97
N THR A 176 21.75 -36.06 31.19
CA THR A 176 20.68 -36.92 30.67
C THR A 176 21.10 -37.58 29.38
N ARG A 177 21.19 -38.92 29.35
CA ARG A 177 21.59 -39.64 28.12
C ARG A 177 20.54 -39.57 27.00
N TYR A 178 19.26 -39.49 27.36
CA TYR A 178 18.18 -39.46 26.37
C TYR A 178 18.15 -38.18 25.53
N SER A 179 18.68 -37.06 26.03
CA SER A 179 18.64 -35.76 25.32
C SER A 179 19.47 -35.77 24.03
N ILE A 180 20.57 -36.52 24.01
CA ILE A 180 21.46 -36.68 22.84
C ILE A 180 20.73 -37.35 21.67
N VAL A 181 19.69 -38.14 21.94
CA VAL A 181 18.84 -38.74 20.89
C VAL A 181 17.60 -37.89 20.66
N LEU A 182 16.95 -37.45 21.75
CA LEU A 182 15.66 -36.76 21.69
C LEU A 182 15.74 -35.40 20.98
N VAL A 183 16.73 -34.56 21.29
CA VAL A 183 16.81 -33.21 20.70
C VAL A 183 17.14 -33.28 19.21
N PRO A 184 18.17 -34.04 18.74
CA PRO A 184 18.38 -34.18 17.30
C PRO A 184 17.18 -34.79 16.58
N LEU A 185 16.48 -35.74 17.19
CA LEU A 185 15.25 -36.30 16.61
C LEU A 185 14.17 -35.23 16.43
N ILE A 186 13.91 -34.40 17.45
CA ILE A 186 12.95 -33.28 17.37
C ILE A 186 13.38 -32.28 16.29
N SER A 187 14.66 -31.92 16.22
CA SER A 187 15.20 -31.04 15.18
C SER A 187 15.00 -31.62 13.78
N CYS A 188 15.34 -32.89 13.56
CA CYS A 188 15.16 -33.58 12.28
C CYS A 188 13.69 -33.64 11.86
N ILE A 189 12.79 -33.98 12.79
CA ILE A 189 11.34 -34.00 12.54
C ILE A 189 10.86 -32.60 12.16
N SER A 190 11.28 -31.56 12.90
CA SER A 190 10.89 -30.17 12.63
C SER A 190 11.37 -29.69 11.27
N ILE A 191 12.64 -29.95 10.92
CA ILE A 191 13.22 -29.63 9.61
C ILE A 191 12.48 -30.37 8.49
N TRP A 192 12.16 -31.65 8.70
CA TRP A 192 11.41 -32.44 7.74
C TRP A 192 10.01 -31.87 7.49
N PHE A 193 9.28 -31.47 8.54
CA PHE A 193 7.98 -30.83 8.42
C PHE A 193 8.07 -29.48 7.68
N ILE A 194 9.05 -28.64 8.01
CA ILE A 194 9.28 -27.36 7.32
C ILE A 194 9.59 -27.61 5.84
N TYR A 195 10.45 -28.57 5.53
CA TYR A 195 10.81 -28.91 4.15
C TYR A 195 9.60 -29.40 3.35
N ARG A 196 8.78 -30.29 3.92
CA ARG A 196 7.54 -30.77 3.31
C ARG A 196 6.56 -29.62 3.05
N PHE A 197 6.34 -28.77 4.04
CA PHE A 197 5.49 -27.59 3.91
C PHE A 197 5.95 -26.69 2.75
N LEU A 198 7.26 -26.39 2.66
CA LEU A 198 7.81 -25.56 1.59
C LEU A 198 7.70 -26.21 0.21
N GLN A 199 7.88 -27.54 0.10
CA GLN A 199 7.69 -28.27 -1.16
C GLN A 199 6.24 -28.21 -1.63
N ASP A 200 5.31 -28.47 -0.73
CA ASP A 200 3.88 -28.46 -1.03
C ASP A 200 3.41 -27.04 -1.41
N GLU A 201 3.86 -26.03 -0.68
CA GLU A 201 3.61 -24.62 -1.00
C GLU A 201 4.17 -24.26 -2.38
N SER A 202 5.43 -24.58 -2.65
CA SER A 202 6.10 -24.29 -3.93
C SER A 202 5.41 -24.98 -5.11
N SER A 203 4.95 -26.22 -4.93
CA SER A 203 4.17 -26.93 -5.96
C SER A 203 2.81 -26.26 -6.23
N THR A 204 2.16 -25.77 -5.18
CA THR A 204 0.87 -25.07 -5.28
C THR A 204 1.03 -23.73 -6.00
N ILE A 205 2.07 -22.96 -5.68
CA ILE A 205 2.37 -21.68 -6.35
C ILE A 205 2.64 -21.90 -7.84
N ARG A 206 3.42 -22.93 -8.21
CA ARG A 206 3.66 -23.26 -9.64
C ARG A 206 2.38 -23.66 -10.38
N ARG A 207 1.48 -24.41 -9.73
CA ARG A 207 0.18 -24.74 -10.32
C ARG A 207 -0.66 -23.48 -10.51
N ARG A 208 -0.73 -22.60 -9.51
CA ARG A 208 -1.42 -21.30 -9.61
C ARG A 208 -0.86 -20.44 -10.75
N ARG A 209 0.46 -20.43 -10.96
CA ARG A 209 1.07 -19.73 -12.10
C ARG A 209 0.49 -20.20 -13.43
N GLN A 210 0.40 -21.52 -13.62
CA GLN A 210 -0.13 -22.12 -14.85
C GLN A 210 -1.63 -21.79 -15.03
N GLU A 211 -2.41 -21.91 -13.95
CA GLU A 211 -3.83 -21.55 -13.94
C GLU A 211 -4.03 -20.06 -14.30
N ARG A 212 -3.29 -19.16 -13.65
CA ARG A 212 -3.32 -17.71 -13.94
C ARG A 212 -2.95 -17.38 -15.37
N ASN A 213 -1.84 -17.91 -15.85
CA ASN A 213 -1.41 -17.69 -17.24
C ASN A 213 -2.42 -18.22 -18.28
N SER A 214 -3.34 -19.12 -17.90
CA SER A 214 -4.39 -19.61 -18.80
C SER A 214 -5.54 -18.62 -18.98
N TYR A 215 -5.92 -17.86 -17.94
CA TYR A 215 -7.08 -16.97 -17.97
C TYR A 215 -6.71 -15.47 -18.07
N LEU A 216 -5.50 -15.09 -17.65
CA LEU A 216 -5.06 -13.70 -17.59
C LEU A 216 -5.19 -12.96 -18.93
N PRO A 217 -4.78 -13.52 -20.09
CA PRO A 217 -4.92 -12.83 -21.37
C PRO A 217 -6.37 -12.43 -21.66
N THR A 218 -7.31 -13.35 -21.45
CA THR A 218 -8.75 -13.11 -21.68
C THR A 218 -9.31 -12.11 -20.68
N THR A 219 -8.97 -12.24 -19.39
CA THR A 219 -9.48 -11.34 -18.34
C THR A 219 -8.98 -9.92 -18.52
N ILE A 220 -7.70 -9.74 -18.89
CA ILE A 220 -7.13 -8.43 -19.18
C ILE A 220 -7.74 -7.82 -20.43
N GLN A 221 -7.97 -8.61 -21.48
CA GLN A 221 -8.66 -8.13 -22.68
C GLN A 221 -10.09 -7.65 -22.35
N GLU A 222 -10.83 -8.41 -21.55
CA GLU A 222 -12.18 -8.03 -21.10
C GLU A 222 -12.15 -6.73 -20.29
N LEU A 223 -11.32 -6.66 -19.26
CA LEU A 223 -11.17 -5.48 -18.41
C LEU A 223 -10.79 -4.23 -19.21
N THR A 224 -9.81 -4.34 -20.09
CA THR A 224 -9.35 -3.21 -20.90
C THR A 224 -10.38 -2.78 -21.95
N SER A 225 -11.18 -3.72 -22.49
CA SER A 225 -12.23 -3.40 -23.47
C SER A 225 -13.48 -2.78 -22.85
N THR A 226 -13.76 -3.07 -21.57
CA THR A 226 -14.94 -2.58 -20.84
C THR A 226 -14.64 -1.37 -19.94
N ALA A 227 -13.36 -1.06 -19.70
CA ALA A 227 -12.94 0.05 -18.86
C ALA A 227 -13.47 1.40 -19.33
N VAL A 228 -14.25 2.06 -18.48
CA VAL A 228 -14.81 3.40 -18.74
C VAL A 228 -13.69 4.44 -18.79
N ALA A 229 -13.78 5.39 -19.73
CA ALA A 229 -12.80 6.46 -19.86
C ALA A 229 -12.73 7.34 -18.60
N ASN A 230 -11.62 8.06 -18.43
CA ASN A 230 -11.51 9.06 -17.37
C ASN A 230 -12.62 10.11 -17.53
N LYS A 231 -13.29 10.43 -16.42
CA LYS A 231 -14.21 11.57 -16.35
C LYS A 231 -13.43 12.85 -16.65
N SER A 232 -14.03 13.75 -17.43
CA SER A 232 -13.48 15.10 -17.62
C SER A 232 -13.61 15.91 -16.33
N SER A 233 -12.76 16.92 -16.14
CA SER A 233 -12.87 17.86 -15.01
C SER A 233 -14.24 18.54 -14.94
N ALA A 234 -14.90 18.72 -16.09
CA ALA A 234 -16.24 19.28 -16.16
C ALA A 234 -17.32 18.38 -15.53
N GLU A 235 -17.10 17.06 -15.45
CA GLU A 235 -18.05 16.10 -14.88
C GLU A 235 -17.83 15.86 -13.38
N LEU A 236 -16.73 16.35 -12.80
CA LEU A 236 -16.38 16.12 -11.41
C LEU A 236 -17.12 17.10 -10.49
N GLU A 237 -17.86 16.55 -9.54
CA GLU A 237 -18.53 17.25 -8.44
C GLU A 237 -18.65 16.30 -7.26
N LEU A 238 -18.26 16.75 -6.06
CA LEU A 238 -18.50 16.01 -4.83
C LEU A 238 -20.00 15.91 -4.57
N GLN A 239 -20.51 14.69 -4.43
CA GLN A 239 -21.90 14.41 -4.13
C GLN A 239 -22.22 14.71 -2.66
N PRO A 240 -23.52 14.93 -2.31
CA PRO A 240 -23.91 15.23 -0.93
C PRO A 240 -23.41 14.22 0.12
N GLU A 241 -23.39 12.93 -0.21
CA GLU A 241 -22.86 11.87 0.65
C GLU A 241 -21.35 12.03 0.90
N GLU A 242 -20.58 12.34 -0.14
CA GLU A 242 -19.14 12.56 -0.07
C GLU A 242 -18.81 13.83 0.72
N LEU A 243 -19.58 14.91 0.53
CA LEU A 243 -19.47 16.12 1.33
C LEU A 243 -19.77 15.85 2.80
N ALA A 244 -20.81 15.07 3.11
CA ALA A 244 -21.17 14.74 4.48
C ALA A 244 -20.08 13.89 5.17
N GLN A 245 -19.43 12.97 4.46
CA GLN A 245 -18.28 12.21 4.97
C GLN A 245 -17.02 13.08 5.08
N LEU A 246 -16.77 13.96 4.11
CA LEU A 246 -15.65 14.90 4.14
C LEU A 246 -15.75 15.85 5.34
N ARG A 247 -16.97 16.25 5.73
CA ARG A 247 -17.19 17.03 6.95
C ARG A 247 -16.73 16.31 8.21
N HIS A 248 -16.96 15.00 8.32
CA HIS A 248 -16.46 14.24 9.47
C HIS A 248 -14.93 14.30 9.55
N ILE A 249 -14.26 14.11 8.40
CA ILE A 249 -12.80 14.19 8.32
C ILE A 249 -12.29 15.60 8.64
N LEU A 250 -13.01 16.65 8.20
CA LEU A 250 -12.69 18.03 8.53
C LEU A 250 -12.84 18.33 10.03
N GLU A 251 -13.91 17.85 10.67
CA GLU A 251 -14.08 18.00 12.13
C GLU A 251 -12.90 17.38 12.89
N VAL A 252 -12.47 16.17 12.48
CA VAL A 252 -11.30 15.51 13.08
C VAL A 252 -10.01 16.27 12.79
N ALA A 253 -9.81 16.74 11.56
CA ALA A 253 -8.63 17.50 11.14
C ALA A 253 -8.50 18.85 11.87
N PHE A 254 -9.62 19.46 12.25
CA PHE A 254 -9.67 20.73 12.98
C PHE A 254 -9.60 20.59 14.50
N GLN A 255 -9.62 19.37 15.06
CA GLN A 255 -9.38 19.15 16.49
C GLN A 255 -8.07 19.80 16.94
N GLU A 256 -8.07 20.26 18.19
CA GLU A 256 -6.89 20.89 18.78
C GLU A 256 -5.68 19.95 18.75
N LYS A 257 -4.48 20.55 18.79
CA LYS A 257 -3.21 19.84 18.60
C LYS A 257 -3.07 18.60 19.49
N ASP A 258 -3.52 18.68 20.74
CA ASP A 258 -3.45 17.61 21.74
C ASP A 258 -4.78 16.88 21.97
N ASP A 259 -5.82 17.18 21.20
CA ASP A 259 -7.09 16.46 21.25
C ASP A 259 -7.07 15.27 20.28
N TRP A 260 -7.26 14.07 20.84
CA TRP A 260 -7.22 12.79 20.12
C TRP A 260 -8.54 12.02 20.23
N THR A 261 -9.61 12.66 20.69
CA THR A 261 -10.87 12.00 21.09
C THR A 261 -11.52 11.17 19.96
N ASN A 262 -11.36 11.55 18.69
CA ASN A 262 -11.89 10.81 17.54
C ASN A 262 -10.85 9.90 16.84
N PHE A 263 -9.63 9.83 17.38
CA PHE A 263 -8.59 8.93 16.86
C PHE A 263 -8.67 7.57 17.56
N ASN A 264 -8.29 6.51 16.85
CA ASN A 264 -8.12 5.21 17.45
C ASN A 264 -6.74 5.13 18.10
N GLU A 265 -6.68 5.20 19.43
CA GLU A 265 -5.43 5.11 20.20
C GLU A 265 -5.22 3.68 20.75
N ILE A 266 -4.46 2.85 20.01
CA ILE A 266 -4.17 1.46 20.41
C ILE A 266 -2.68 1.25 20.62
N ASP A 267 -1.88 1.37 19.57
CA ASP A 267 -0.42 1.26 19.60
C ASP A 267 0.23 2.25 18.62
N GLN A 268 1.55 2.45 18.69
CA GLN A 268 2.30 3.31 17.77
C GLN A 268 3.32 2.53 16.91
N PHE A 269 3.23 1.21 16.81
CA PHE A 269 4.20 0.39 16.08
C PHE A 269 3.62 -0.16 14.78
N GLN A 270 2.37 -0.61 14.81
CA GLN A 270 1.71 -1.29 13.70
C GLN A 270 0.70 -0.36 13.00
N THR A 271 -0.19 -0.95 12.20
CA THR A 271 -1.12 -0.22 11.32
C THR A 271 -2.13 0.66 12.05
N SER A 272 -2.42 0.41 13.32
CA SER A 272 -3.36 1.23 14.12
C SER A 272 -2.79 2.60 14.51
N SER A 273 -1.49 2.81 14.29
CA SER A 273 -0.78 4.00 14.73
C SER A 273 -1.37 5.32 14.20
N LEU A 274 -1.18 6.38 14.98
CA LEU A 274 -1.74 7.71 14.69
C LEU A 274 -1.20 8.26 13.36
N ARG A 275 0.05 7.93 13.01
CA ARG A 275 0.67 8.35 11.75
C ARG A 275 -0.15 7.94 10.53
N TYR A 276 -0.66 6.72 10.48
CA TYR A 276 -1.42 6.24 9.32
C TYR A 276 -2.79 6.90 9.25
N GLN A 277 -3.45 7.12 10.39
CA GLN A 277 -4.71 7.87 10.47
C GLN A 277 -4.52 9.31 9.95
N LEU A 278 -3.46 10.00 10.38
CA LEU A 278 -3.14 11.36 9.95
C LEU A 278 -2.76 11.44 8.45
N ASN A 279 -2.01 10.46 7.96
CA ASN A 279 -1.70 10.35 6.53
C ASN A 279 -2.97 10.22 5.68
N GLU A 280 -3.88 9.31 6.05
CA GLU A 280 -5.12 9.10 5.29
C GLU A 280 -6.06 10.31 5.34
N ILE A 281 -6.13 11.03 6.48
CA ILE A 281 -6.83 12.33 6.52
C ILE A 281 -6.22 13.29 5.49
N SER A 282 -4.89 13.42 5.48
CA SER A 282 -4.19 14.30 4.54
C SER A 282 -4.44 13.90 3.08
N TYR A 283 -4.42 12.60 2.76
CA TYR A 283 -4.67 12.11 1.41
C TYR A 283 -6.08 12.41 0.92
N VAL A 284 -7.10 12.22 1.77
CA VAL A 284 -8.49 12.51 1.40
C VAL A 284 -8.71 14.01 1.18
N LEU A 285 -8.16 14.85 2.06
CA LEU A 285 -8.26 16.31 1.92
C LEU A 285 -7.56 16.79 0.64
N ALA A 286 -6.35 16.28 0.37
CA ALA A 286 -5.65 16.58 -0.87
C ALA A 286 -6.43 16.09 -2.10
N LEU A 287 -7.05 14.92 -2.05
CA LEU A 287 -7.80 14.36 -3.18
C LEU A 287 -9.04 15.21 -3.50
N ALA A 288 -9.82 15.55 -2.46
CA ALA A 288 -10.97 16.44 -2.58
C ALA A 288 -10.55 17.82 -3.11
N ASN A 289 -9.40 18.33 -2.67
CA ASN A 289 -8.87 19.59 -3.19
C ASN A 289 -8.41 19.46 -4.64
N LYS A 290 -7.57 18.47 -4.94
CA LYS A 290 -6.89 18.31 -6.22
C LYS A 290 -7.84 18.02 -7.38
N LEU A 291 -8.76 17.09 -7.20
CA LEU A 291 -9.58 16.59 -8.31
C LEU A 291 -10.87 17.38 -8.48
N TYR A 292 -11.50 17.76 -7.37
CA TYR A 292 -12.85 18.35 -7.38
C TYR A 292 -12.83 19.86 -7.18
N THR A 293 -11.87 20.39 -6.42
CA THR A 293 -11.82 21.81 -6.07
C THR A 293 -10.44 22.48 -6.28
N PRO A 294 -9.71 22.24 -7.40
CA PRO A 294 -8.35 22.76 -7.57
C PRO A 294 -8.27 24.30 -7.68
N SER A 295 -9.39 24.96 -7.98
CA SER A 295 -9.54 26.42 -7.92
C SER A 295 -10.20 26.89 -6.62
N PHE A 296 -10.13 26.11 -5.55
CA PHE A 296 -10.41 26.54 -4.18
C PHE A 296 -9.09 26.54 -3.39
N ARG A 297 -8.57 27.72 -3.03
CA ARG A 297 -7.21 27.88 -2.48
C ARG A 297 -7.23 28.72 -1.21
N GLY A 298 -6.42 28.32 -0.22
CA GLY A 298 -6.18 29.11 0.99
C GLY A 298 -7.34 29.13 1.98
N SER A 299 -8.08 28.02 2.10
CA SER A 299 -9.27 27.92 2.96
C SER A 299 -9.30 26.56 3.70
N TYR A 300 -10.49 26.14 4.16
CA TYR A 300 -10.64 25.08 5.16
C TYR A 300 -10.03 23.72 4.77
N LEU A 301 -9.96 23.34 3.48
CA LEU A 301 -9.31 22.09 3.07
C LEU A 301 -7.80 22.16 3.30
N GLN A 302 -7.18 23.27 2.92
CA GLN A 302 -5.73 23.48 3.06
C GLN A 302 -5.33 23.69 4.51
N ASP A 303 -6.12 24.46 5.26
CA ASP A 303 -5.88 24.70 6.69
C ASP A 303 -6.00 23.41 7.50
N ALA A 304 -7.02 22.59 7.22
CA ALA A 304 -7.18 21.28 7.84
C ALA A 304 -6.00 20.36 7.51
N GLN A 305 -5.58 20.32 6.25
CA GLN A 305 -4.45 19.46 5.85
C GLN A 305 -3.13 19.91 6.51
N LYS A 306 -2.85 21.22 6.54
CA LYS A 306 -1.69 21.78 7.25
C LYS A 306 -1.72 21.46 8.75
N LYS A 307 -2.87 21.64 9.41
CA LYS A 307 -3.04 21.28 10.84
C LYS A 307 -2.71 19.81 11.09
N VAL A 308 -3.22 18.91 10.25
CA VAL A 308 -2.97 17.46 10.35
C VAL A 308 -1.49 17.13 10.14
N LEU A 309 -0.84 17.75 9.15
CA LEU A 309 0.60 17.55 8.89
C LEU A 309 1.46 18.06 10.05
N TYR A 310 1.15 19.21 10.66
CA TYR A 310 1.86 19.65 11.86
C TYR A 310 1.51 18.81 13.10
N LYS A 311 0.29 18.26 13.19
CA LYS A 311 -0.12 17.32 14.24
C LYS A 311 0.66 16.01 14.15
N TYR A 312 1.00 15.57 12.93
CA TYR A 312 1.84 14.40 12.65
C TYR A 312 3.25 14.54 13.23
N CYS A 313 3.83 15.74 13.22
CA CYS A 313 5.21 15.98 13.66
C CYS A 313 5.45 15.86 15.18
N GLN A 314 4.41 15.54 15.96
CA GLN A 314 4.46 15.54 17.41
C GLN A 314 5.10 14.30 18.01
N LYS A 315 5.67 14.46 19.21
CA LYS A 315 6.19 13.38 20.06
C LYS A 315 5.22 12.20 20.19
N LYS A 316 3.93 12.47 20.42
CA LYS A 316 2.93 11.42 20.58
C LYS A 316 2.82 10.49 19.36
N VAL A 317 3.10 11.01 18.16
CA VAL A 317 3.05 10.28 16.90
C VAL A 317 4.40 9.65 16.56
N LEU A 318 5.52 10.32 16.86
CA LEU A 318 6.85 9.92 16.39
C LEU A 318 7.73 9.22 17.43
N ASN A 319 7.34 9.17 18.70
CA ASN A 319 8.16 8.58 19.76
C ASN A 319 8.45 7.08 19.55
N TYR A 320 7.64 6.36 18.77
CA TYR A 320 7.88 4.96 18.42
C TYR A 320 9.28 4.74 17.84
N TRP A 321 9.78 5.72 17.07
CA TRP A 321 11.05 5.61 16.36
C TRP A 321 12.24 5.45 17.31
N LYS A 322 12.20 6.11 18.48
CA LYS A 322 13.21 5.94 19.53
C LYS A 322 13.34 4.47 19.94
N TRP A 323 12.21 3.81 20.15
CA TRP A 323 12.17 2.42 20.58
C TRP A 323 12.60 1.47 19.48
N GLU A 324 12.15 1.72 18.25
CA GLU A 324 12.59 0.98 17.07
C GLU A 324 14.10 1.08 16.81
N CYS A 325 14.69 2.26 17.02
CA CYS A 325 16.14 2.42 17.01
C CYS A 325 16.83 1.60 18.10
N LEU A 326 16.34 1.67 19.35
CA LEU A 326 16.97 1.00 20.49
C LEU A 326 16.90 -0.52 20.40
N TRP A 327 15.72 -1.11 20.19
CA TRP A 327 15.54 -2.58 20.25
C TRP A 327 15.53 -3.26 18.89
N GLY A 328 15.37 -2.50 17.80
CA GLY A 328 15.24 -3.04 16.45
C GLY A 328 16.50 -2.83 15.60
N LYS A 329 17.22 -1.74 15.87
CA LYS A 329 18.46 -1.38 15.17
C LYS A 329 19.69 -1.32 16.06
N LEU A 330 19.52 -1.44 17.38
CA LEU A 330 20.58 -1.36 18.40
C LEU A 330 21.42 -0.08 18.27
N THR A 331 20.76 1.06 18.03
CA THR A 331 21.39 2.38 17.88
C THR A 331 20.73 3.43 18.76
N THR A 332 21.49 4.47 19.09
CA THR A 332 21.02 5.69 19.77
C THR A 332 20.92 6.88 18.80
N ASP A 333 21.19 6.68 17.51
CA ASP A 333 20.90 7.66 16.47
C ASP A 333 19.41 7.66 16.17
N TYR A 334 18.70 8.68 16.65
CA TYR A 334 17.25 8.81 16.52
C TYR A 334 16.81 9.71 15.35
N GLU A 335 17.73 10.13 14.48
CA GLU A 335 17.38 10.89 13.26
C GLU A 335 16.43 10.06 12.37
N PRO A 336 15.14 10.44 12.25
CA PRO A 336 14.16 9.61 11.56
C PRO A 336 14.22 9.71 10.03
N VAL A 337 14.90 10.69 9.45
CA VAL A 337 15.01 10.92 8.00
C VAL A 337 16.45 10.63 7.53
N LYS A 338 16.95 9.45 7.87
CA LYS A 338 18.31 9.02 7.50
C LYS A 338 18.35 7.59 7.01
N LYS A 339 18.03 6.63 7.88
CA LYS A 339 18.06 5.20 7.53
C LYS A 339 16.74 4.52 7.85
N ASP A 340 16.20 3.81 6.87
CA ASP A 340 14.88 3.18 6.85
C ASP A 340 13.74 4.17 7.15
N ASN A 341 12.77 3.77 7.97
CA ASN A 341 11.62 4.57 8.39
C ASN A 341 10.71 5.05 7.25
N ILE A 342 10.42 4.16 6.28
CA ILE A 342 9.56 4.55 5.15
C ILE A 342 8.16 4.99 5.59
N MET A 343 7.72 4.57 6.80
CA MET A 343 6.47 5.00 7.43
C MET A 343 6.39 6.52 7.63
N LEU A 344 7.54 7.16 7.81
CA LEU A 344 7.70 8.60 7.83
C LEU A 344 8.11 9.09 6.43
N THR A 345 9.29 8.69 5.95
CA THR A 345 9.93 9.29 4.77
C THR A 345 9.15 9.04 3.48
N GLY A 346 8.41 7.93 3.38
CA GLY A 346 7.51 7.64 2.27
C GLY A 346 6.13 8.27 2.45
N PHE A 347 5.45 7.96 3.55
CA PHE A 347 4.05 8.36 3.72
C PHE A 347 3.87 9.85 4.03
N CYS A 348 4.70 10.41 4.92
CA CYS A 348 4.62 11.83 5.28
C CYS A 348 5.10 12.69 4.11
N LEU A 349 6.14 12.26 3.38
CA LEU A 349 6.53 12.91 2.12
C LEU A 349 5.36 12.93 1.14
N LEU A 350 4.72 11.78 0.89
CA LEU A 350 3.56 11.72 0.01
C LEU A 350 2.47 12.69 0.48
N ALA A 351 2.19 12.76 1.78
CA ALA A 351 1.16 13.63 2.33
C ALA A 351 1.49 15.12 2.11
N MET A 352 2.75 15.51 2.32
CA MET A 352 3.24 16.87 2.05
C MET A 352 3.24 17.17 0.56
N CYS A 353 3.76 16.30 -0.29
CA CYS A 353 3.80 16.54 -1.74
C CYS A 353 2.39 16.62 -2.33
N LEU A 354 1.43 15.81 -1.87
CA LEU A 354 0.03 15.91 -2.30
C LEU A 354 -0.62 17.24 -1.89
N TYR A 355 -0.28 17.79 -0.71
CA TYR A 355 -0.68 19.15 -0.34
C TYR A 355 -0.16 20.17 -1.37
N GLU A 356 1.12 20.12 -1.71
CA GLU A 356 1.73 21.06 -2.66
C GLU A 356 1.17 20.87 -4.07
N SER A 357 0.94 19.62 -4.51
CA SER A 357 0.37 19.30 -5.82
C SER A 357 -1.08 19.78 -5.96
N ALA A 358 -1.85 19.78 -4.86
CA ALA A 358 -3.24 20.23 -4.81
C ALA A 358 -3.37 21.75 -4.75
N THR A 359 -2.45 22.42 -4.07
CA THR A 359 -2.58 23.84 -3.71
C THR A 359 -1.66 24.78 -4.46
N GLY A 360 -0.51 24.29 -4.94
CA GLY A 360 0.61 25.11 -5.41
C GLY A 360 1.37 25.83 -4.29
N ASP A 361 0.99 25.63 -3.02
CA ASP A 361 1.69 26.18 -1.86
C ASP A 361 2.92 25.31 -1.57
N THR A 362 4.10 25.90 -1.61
CA THR A 362 5.40 25.22 -1.44
C THR A 362 5.93 25.29 -0.01
N THR A 363 5.05 25.47 0.99
CA THR A 363 5.41 25.57 2.42
C THR A 363 6.31 24.40 2.85
N PHE A 364 6.02 23.16 2.43
CA PHE A 364 6.75 21.98 2.87
C PHE A 364 8.06 21.72 2.11
N SER A 365 8.23 22.38 0.96
CA SER A 365 9.47 22.43 0.19
C SER A 365 10.50 23.41 0.76
N GLN A 366 10.08 24.34 1.61
CA GLN A 366 11.01 25.26 2.26
C GLN A 366 11.95 24.49 3.20
N ASP A 367 13.19 24.96 3.32
CA ASP A 367 14.13 24.38 4.28
C ASP A 367 13.56 24.46 5.70
N ASP A 368 13.78 23.42 6.49
CA ASP A 368 13.29 23.30 7.87
C ASP A 368 11.77 23.45 8.05
N ALA A 369 10.95 23.18 7.02
CA ALA A 369 9.50 23.36 7.04
C ALA A 369 8.77 22.60 8.16
N VAL A 370 9.29 21.44 8.59
CA VAL A 370 8.73 20.65 9.69
C VAL A 370 9.79 20.32 10.73
N GLU A 371 9.41 20.41 12.01
CA GLU A 371 10.22 19.91 13.13
C GLU A 371 9.63 18.58 13.63
N LEU A 372 10.33 17.49 13.36
CA LEU A 372 9.98 16.14 13.80
C LEU A 372 10.45 15.92 15.24
N VAL A 373 9.50 15.80 16.17
CA VAL A 373 9.80 15.65 17.60
C VAL A 373 9.76 14.17 17.97
N ILE A 374 10.91 13.54 18.20
CA ILE A 374 10.98 12.14 18.65
C ILE A 374 10.82 12.04 20.17
N ASP A 375 11.53 12.89 20.89
CA ASP A 375 11.34 13.13 22.32
C ASP A 375 11.72 14.58 22.67
N ASP A 376 11.86 14.89 23.96
CA ASP A 376 12.06 16.27 24.40
C ASP A 376 13.44 16.82 23.97
N SER A 377 14.43 15.95 23.78
CA SER A 377 15.81 16.29 23.43
C SER A 377 16.16 16.04 21.96
N HIS A 378 15.41 15.17 21.28
CA HIS A 378 15.68 14.76 19.90
C HIS A 378 14.60 15.32 18.97
N ARG A 379 14.96 16.42 18.29
CA ARG A 379 14.10 17.19 17.38
C ARG A 379 14.88 17.42 16.09
N TYR A 380 14.27 17.09 14.95
CA TYR A 380 14.95 17.10 13.66
C TYR A 380 14.16 17.91 12.64
N LYS A 381 14.81 18.84 11.96
CA LYS A 381 14.17 19.74 11.00
C LYS A 381 14.35 19.21 9.59
N HIS A 382 13.24 19.15 8.85
CA HIS A 382 13.20 18.58 7.51
C HIS A 382 12.23 19.32 6.59
N SER A 383 12.36 18.99 5.32
CA SER A 383 11.49 19.42 4.22
C SER A 383 11.24 18.24 3.27
N THR A 384 10.32 18.42 2.31
CA THR A 384 10.07 17.44 1.24
C THR A 384 11.36 17.06 0.51
N LYS A 385 12.23 18.03 0.24
CA LYS A 385 13.54 17.84 -0.38
C LYS A 385 14.42 16.85 0.40
N THR A 386 14.56 17.05 1.71
CA THR A 386 15.40 16.15 2.54
C THR A 386 14.80 14.76 2.71
N MET A 387 13.46 14.65 2.80
CA MET A 387 12.79 13.35 2.88
C MET A 387 12.86 12.58 1.56
N ALA A 388 12.72 13.27 0.43
CA ALA A 388 12.89 12.68 -0.89
C ALA A 388 14.33 12.18 -1.10
N GLN A 389 15.33 12.96 -0.68
CA GLN A 389 16.72 12.50 -0.75
C GLN A 389 16.95 11.26 0.12
N ALA A 390 16.41 11.22 1.34
CA ALA A 390 16.48 10.03 2.19
C ALA A 390 15.83 8.80 1.53
N LEU A 391 14.70 8.94 0.82
CA LEU A 391 14.12 7.85 0.05
C LEU A 391 15.08 7.34 -1.03
N VAL A 392 15.66 8.24 -1.83
CA VAL A 392 16.62 7.88 -2.89
C VAL A 392 17.81 7.12 -2.29
N ASP A 393 18.38 7.63 -1.21
CA ASP A 393 19.54 7.02 -0.55
C ASP A 393 19.20 5.63 0.00
N ASN A 394 18.03 5.45 0.63
CA ASN A 394 17.61 4.16 1.16
C ASN A 394 17.24 3.16 0.05
N PHE A 395 16.59 3.61 -1.04
CA PHE A 395 16.34 2.79 -2.21
C PHE A 395 17.64 2.37 -2.91
N GLY A 396 18.64 3.25 -2.96
CA GLY A 396 19.93 2.97 -3.58
C GLY A 396 20.84 2.06 -2.74
N THR A 397 20.69 2.06 -1.41
CA THR A 397 21.55 1.30 -0.49
C THR A 397 20.98 -0.05 -0.08
N SER A 398 19.66 -0.24 -0.14
CA SER A 398 19.04 -1.53 0.17
C SER A 398 19.40 -2.60 -0.86
N SER A 399 19.82 -3.77 -0.41
CA SER A 399 20.07 -4.93 -1.29
C SER A 399 18.82 -5.41 -2.04
N TYR A 400 17.63 -5.07 -1.53
CA TYR A 400 16.35 -5.35 -2.16
C TYR A 400 15.85 -4.20 -3.05
N CYS A 401 16.56 -3.07 -3.07
CA CYS A 401 16.07 -1.72 -3.40
C CYS A 401 14.93 -1.28 -2.47
N LEU A 402 13.87 -2.05 -2.31
CA LEU A 402 12.84 -1.83 -1.29
C LEU A 402 13.48 -1.92 0.12
N TYR A 403 13.05 -1.07 1.05
CA TYR A 403 13.66 -0.98 2.38
C TYR A 403 12.63 -0.99 3.51
N ALA A 404 13.15 -1.11 4.74
CA ALA A 404 12.36 -1.47 5.90
C ALA A 404 11.38 -0.36 6.34
N CYS A 405 10.18 -0.80 6.69
CA CYS A 405 9.10 -0.01 7.25
C CYS A 405 9.28 0.06 8.77
N GLU A 406 8.97 -1.02 9.47
CA GLU A 406 9.39 -1.34 10.83
C GLU A 406 10.81 -1.95 10.81
N PRO A 407 11.54 -1.96 11.94
CA PRO A 407 12.90 -2.49 11.97
C PRO A 407 12.98 -3.89 11.37
N ASN A 408 13.76 -3.99 10.30
CA ASN A 408 14.07 -5.24 9.61
C ASN A 408 12.91 -5.88 8.85
N TRP A 409 11.78 -5.21 8.66
CA TRP A 409 10.65 -5.71 7.88
C TRP A 409 10.33 -4.78 6.71
N ILE A 410 10.35 -5.33 5.50
CA ILE A 410 10.09 -4.62 4.25
C ILE A 410 8.68 -4.96 3.80
N TYR A 411 7.87 -3.92 3.53
CA TYR A 411 6.48 -4.07 3.11
C TYR A 411 6.29 -3.54 1.70
N THR A 412 5.65 -4.33 0.83
CA THR A 412 5.37 -3.93 -0.55
C THR A 412 4.50 -2.69 -0.61
N PHE A 413 3.43 -2.66 0.20
CA PHE A 413 2.52 -1.52 0.30
C PHE A 413 3.26 -0.22 0.65
N CYS A 414 4.12 -0.28 1.67
CA CYS A 414 4.85 0.87 2.16
C CYS A 414 5.89 1.38 1.16
N ASN A 415 6.55 0.48 0.42
CA ASN A 415 7.51 0.85 -0.60
C ASN A 415 6.85 1.42 -1.87
N LEU A 416 5.72 0.86 -2.31
CA LEU A 416 4.94 1.46 -3.40
C LEU A 416 4.41 2.85 -3.02
N THR A 417 3.97 3.01 -1.78
CA THR A 417 3.56 4.33 -1.24
C THR A 417 4.73 5.32 -1.23
N GLY A 418 5.90 4.90 -0.76
CA GLY A 418 7.11 5.72 -0.77
C GLY A 418 7.56 6.10 -2.17
N LEU A 419 7.46 5.19 -3.14
CA LEU A 419 7.75 5.48 -4.55
C LEU A 419 6.75 6.49 -5.14
N ASN A 420 5.46 6.39 -4.80
CA ASN A 420 4.47 7.40 -5.18
C ASN A 420 4.77 8.76 -4.52
N GLY A 421 5.25 8.79 -3.27
CA GLY A 421 5.73 10.01 -2.61
C GLY A 421 6.90 10.66 -3.35
N LEU A 422 7.87 9.85 -3.78
CA LEU A 422 9.00 10.32 -4.59
C LEU A 422 8.54 10.83 -5.97
N LEU A 423 7.58 10.15 -6.61
CA LEU A 423 7.02 10.58 -7.89
C LEU A 423 6.26 11.91 -7.79
N ALA A 424 5.49 12.13 -6.72
CA ALA A 424 4.86 13.43 -6.46
C ALA A 424 5.90 14.53 -6.27
N HIS A 425 6.99 14.24 -5.57
CA HIS A 425 8.09 15.19 -5.39
C HIS A 425 8.78 15.53 -6.72
N ASP A 426 9.06 14.54 -7.57
CA ASP A 426 9.59 14.74 -8.93
C ASP A 426 8.69 15.67 -9.75
N HIS A 427 7.37 15.40 -9.75
CA HIS A 427 6.40 16.25 -10.43
C HIS A 427 6.35 17.69 -9.92
N ASN A 428 6.42 17.88 -8.60
CA ASN A 428 6.36 19.22 -8.00
C ASN A 428 7.64 20.03 -8.24
N THR A 429 8.80 19.38 -8.33
CA THR A 429 10.11 20.05 -8.37
C THR A 429 10.80 20.00 -9.73
N GLY A 430 10.34 19.17 -10.66
CA GLY A 430 11.00 18.89 -11.94
C GLY A 430 12.22 17.96 -11.81
N ARG A 431 12.41 17.32 -10.65
CA ARG A 431 13.41 16.26 -10.45
C ARG A 431 13.00 14.97 -11.16
N LYS A 432 13.95 14.02 -11.19
CA LYS A 432 13.87 12.74 -11.90
C LYS A 432 14.48 11.64 -11.03
N ASP A 433 14.14 11.63 -9.75
CA ASP A 433 14.68 10.68 -8.79
C ASP A 433 14.12 9.28 -8.98
N VAL A 434 12.84 9.20 -9.35
CA VAL A 434 12.22 7.92 -9.68
C VAL A 434 12.99 7.26 -10.80
N GLU A 435 13.38 8.00 -11.86
CA GLU A 435 14.18 7.46 -12.97
C GLU A 435 15.49 6.79 -12.49
N GLN A 436 16.10 7.27 -11.41
CA GLN A 436 17.35 6.73 -10.88
C GLN A 436 17.17 5.39 -10.16
N VAL A 437 16.02 5.17 -9.53
CA VAL A 437 15.76 3.96 -8.72
C VAL A 437 14.83 2.96 -9.42
N TRP A 438 14.14 3.38 -10.49
CA TRP A 438 13.03 2.64 -11.10
C TRP A 438 13.40 1.22 -11.51
N ASP A 439 14.51 1.02 -12.22
CA ASP A 439 14.93 -0.32 -12.70
C ASP A 439 15.23 -1.28 -11.54
N SER A 440 15.94 -0.79 -10.53
CA SER A 440 16.30 -1.59 -9.34
C SER A 440 15.07 -1.90 -8.50
N PHE A 441 14.16 -0.93 -8.36
CA PHE A 441 12.90 -1.11 -7.65
C PHE A 441 12.01 -2.13 -8.37
N HIS A 442 11.83 -1.99 -9.69
CA HIS A 442 11.04 -2.90 -10.50
C HIS A 442 11.60 -4.32 -10.41
N LYS A 443 12.92 -4.48 -10.58
CA LYS A 443 13.58 -5.78 -10.44
C LYS A 443 13.35 -6.38 -9.05
N GLY A 444 13.59 -5.63 -7.98
CA GLY A 444 13.39 -6.09 -6.61
C GLY A 444 11.93 -6.48 -6.35
N LEU A 445 11.00 -5.68 -6.85
CA LEU A 445 9.57 -5.95 -6.75
C LEU A 445 9.19 -7.28 -7.41
N ILE A 446 9.60 -7.52 -8.66
CA ILE A 446 9.29 -8.73 -9.41
C ILE A 446 10.01 -9.96 -8.85
N GLU A 447 11.32 -9.88 -8.60
CA GLU A 447 12.13 -11.05 -8.22
C GLU A 447 11.93 -11.45 -6.76
N ASP A 448 11.81 -10.48 -5.85
CA ASP A 448 11.82 -10.72 -4.41
C ASP A 448 10.49 -10.40 -3.73
N PHE A 449 9.59 -9.61 -4.31
CA PHE A 449 8.30 -9.26 -3.67
C PHE A 449 7.08 -9.78 -4.41
N LEU A 450 7.24 -10.49 -5.53
CA LEU A 450 6.23 -11.39 -6.06
C LEU A 450 6.60 -12.85 -5.73
N ASP A 451 5.60 -13.72 -5.64
CA ASP A 451 5.82 -15.16 -5.77
C ASP A 451 5.80 -15.61 -7.25
N GLU A 452 6.13 -16.89 -7.50
CA GLU A 452 6.09 -17.44 -8.86
C GLU A 452 4.68 -17.40 -9.49
N SER A 453 3.62 -17.24 -8.70
CA SER A 453 2.24 -17.06 -9.22
C SER A 453 1.90 -15.61 -9.53
N GLY A 454 2.83 -14.67 -9.33
CA GLY A 454 2.65 -13.24 -9.55
C GLY A 454 1.93 -12.51 -8.42
N SER A 455 1.64 -13.17 -7.29
CA SER A 455 1.04 -12.50 -6.13
C SER A 455 2.10 -11.72 -5.38
N ALA A 456 1.77 -10.50 -4.94
CA ALA A 456 2.68 -9.72 -4.11
C ALA A 456 2.76 -10.28 -2.68
N HIS A 457 3.98 -10.42 -2.16
CA HIS A 457 4.23 -10.65 -0.75
C HIS A 457 3.93 -9.38 0.04
N PRO A 458 3.09 -9.44 1.09
CA PRO A 458 2.81 -8.25 1.90
C PRO A 458 4.05 -7.78 2.67
N ILE A 459 4.86 -8.75 3.16
CA ILE A 459 5.99 -8.49 4.06
C ILE A 459 7.15 -9.47 3.81
N ARG A 460 8.38 -8.96 3.98
CA ARG A 460 9.62 -9.74 3.96
C ARG A 460 10.61 -9.24 5.02
N SER A 461 11.30 -10.15 5.70
CA SER A 461 12.37 -9.81 6.63
C SER A 461 13.63 -9.42 5.86
N HIS A 462 14.15 -8.22 6.14
CA HIS A 462 15.41 -7.71 5.59
C HIS A 462 16.61 -8.60 5.99
N LEU A 463 16.62 -9.11 7.22
CA LEU A 463 17.76 -9.85 7.78
C LEU A 463 17.87 -11.29 7.28
N THR A 464 16.73 -11.91 6.96
CA THR A 464 16.67 -13.36 6.71
C THR A 464 16.07 -13.71 5.35
N GLY A 465 15.42 -12.75 4.69
CA GLY A 465 14.56 -13.02 3.54
C GLY A 465 13.28 -13.78 3.88
N LEU A 466 12.97 -14.04 5.17
CA LEU A 466 11.73 -14.72 5.57
C LEU A 466 10.51 -13.93 5.11
N ARG A 467 9.60 -14.61 4.41
CA ARG A 467 8.28 -14.09 4.03
C ARG A 467 7.22 -14.71 4.94
N LEU A 468 6.13 -13.97 5.16
CA LEU A 468 4.93 -14.49 5.80
C LEU A 468 3.80 -14.55 4.76
N PRO A 469 3.69 -15.66 4.00
CA PRO A 469 2.69 -15.79 2.95
C PRO A 469 1.29 -15.90 3.56
N ASN A 470 0.27 -15.48 2.80
CA ASN A 470 -1.15 -15.65 3.14
C ASN A 470 -1.61 -15.01 4.48
N ILE A 471 -0.92 -14.00 5.01
CA ILE A 471 -1.46 -13.16 6.11
C ILE A 471 -2.75 -12.47 5.64
N ILE A 472 -2.71 -11.98 4.41
CA ILE A 472 -3.77 -11.22 3.75
C ILE A 472 -3.86 -11.71 2.30
N GLY A 473 -5.06 -11.78 1.74
CA GLY A 473 -5.32 -12.31 0.41
C GLY A 473 -5.84 -11.22 -0.52
N ALA A 474 -7.16 -11.09 -0.56
CA ALA A 474 -7.87 -10.20 -1.49
C ALA A 474 -7.43 -8.74 -1.35
N ALA A 475 -7.39 -8.21 -0.13
CA ALA A 475 -7.09 -6.80 0.10
C ALA A 475 -5.65 -6.44 -0.28
N ASN A 476 -4.71 -7.38 -0.20
CA ASN A 476 -3.33 -7.16 -0.64
C ASN A 476 -3.23 -7.05 -2.16
N GLU A 477 -3.88 -7.94 -2.90
CA GLU A 477 -3.91 -7.88 -4.37
C GLU A 477 -4.61 -6.61 -4.88
N PHE A 478 -5.74 -6.22 -4.28
CA PHE A 478 -6.41 -4.95 -4.61
C PHE A 478 -5.55 -3.73 -4.26
N SER A 479 -4.86 -3.74 -3.12
CA SER A 479 -4.00 -2.62 -2.72
C SER A 479 -2.82 -2.44 -3.67
N VAL A 480 -2.16 -3.53 -4.07
CA VAL A 480 -1.06 -3.48 -5.05
C VAL A 480 -1.56 -3.07 -6.43
N ALA A 481 -2.74 -3.58 -6.83
CA ALA A 481 -3.40 -3.19 -8.07
C ALA A 481 -3.64 -1.67 -8.15
N CYS A 482 -3.90 -1.00 -7.03
CA CYS A 482 -4.00 0.45 -6.99
C CYS A 482 -2.63 1.13 -6.89
N LEU A 483 -1.85 0.83 -5.85
CA LEU A 483 -0.61 1.56 -5.53
C LEU A 483 0.45 1.51 -6.63
N ALA A 484 0.48 0.43 -7.41
CA ALA A 484 1.41 0.28 -8.53
C ALA A 484 1.01 1.09 -9.78
N GLY A 485 -0.22 1.65 -9.84
CA GLY A 485 -0.81 2.20 -11.07
C GLY A 485 0.03 3.29 -11.77
N ALA A 486 0.67 4.18 -11.00
CA ALA A 486 1.45 5.28 -11.57
C ALA A 486 2.83 4.84 -12.09
N ASN A 487 3.51 3.93 -11.38
CA ASN A 487 4.89 3.54 -11.66
C ASN A 487 4.99 2.24 -12.48
N PHE A 488 4.06 1.31 -12.29
CA PHE A 488 4.02 -0.03 -12.87
C PHE A 488 2.59 -0.40 -13.33
N PRO A 489 2.03 0.32 -14.31
CA PRO A 489 0.64 0.14 -14.76
C PRO A 489 0.35 -1.28 -15.28
N ILE A 490 1.33 -1.96 -15.87
CA ILE A 490 1.21 -3.36 -16.33
C ILE A 490 1.02 -4.31 -15.14
N LEU A 491 1.87 -4.19 -14.12
CA LEU A 491 1.74 -4.95 -12.87
C LEU A 491 0.41 -4.66 -12.17
N SER A 492 0.06 -3.37 -12.08
CA SER A 492 -1.19 -2.89 -11.51
C SER A 492 -2.42 -3.56 -12.15
N LEU A 493 -2.48 -3.58 -13.48
CA LEU A 493 -3.57 -4.22 -14.23
C LEU A 493 -3.59 -5.74 -14.04
N ARG A 494 -2.43 -6.40 -14.03
CA ARG A 494 -2.35 -7.84 -13.76
C ARG A 494 -2.86 -8.19 -12.35
N CYS A 495 -2.44 -7.45 -11.33
CA CYS A 495 -2.94 -7.63 -9.96
C CYS A 495 -4.46 -7.44 -9.88
N TYR A 496 -5.02 -6.44 -10.57
CA TYR A 496 -6.47 -6.29 -10.62
C TYR A 496 -7.17 -7.45 -11.34
N ALA A 497 -6.62 -7.91 -12.47
CA ALA A 497 -7.16 -9.06 -13.20
C ALA A 497 -7.16 -10.34 -12.36
N ILE A 498 -6.08 -10.59 -11.61
CA ILE A 498 -6.02 -11.68 -10.63
C ILE A 498 -7.13 -11.50 -9.60
N ALA A 499 -7.20 -10.32 -8.98
CA ALA A 499 -8.12 -10.10 -7.88
C ALA A 499 -9.60 -10.19 -8.29
N ARG A 500 -9.91 -9.65 -9.48
CA ARG A 500 -11.22 -9.67 -10.14
C ARG A 500 -11.69 -11.08 -10.46
N HIS A 501 -10.77 -12.00 -10.79
CA HIS A 501 -11.09 -13.39 -11.10
C HIS A 501 -11.17 -14.26 -9.83
N GLU A 502 -10.21 -14.09 -8.91
CA GLU A 502 -10.01 -15.01 -7.78
C GLU A 502 -10.76 -14.63 -6.51
N TYR A 503 -11.09 -13.34 -6.28
CA TYR A 503 -11.73 -12.87 -5.05
C TYR A 503 -13.13 -12.29 -5.24
N MET A 504 -13.59 -12.16 -6.48
CA MET A 504 -14.96 -11.72 -6.79
C MET A 504 -15.75 -12.84 -7.48
N GLU A 505 -17.04 -12.90 -7.18
CA GLU A 505 -18.02 -13.76 -7.84
C GLU A 505 -19.23 -12.92 -8.24
N PHE A 506 -19.73 -13.17 -9.45
CA PHE A 506 -20.84 -12.44 -10.06
C PHE A 506 -22.04 -13.38 -10.14
N ASP A 507 -23.16 -12.96 -9.57
CA ASP A 507 -24.42 -13.70 -9.73
C ASP A 507 -25.05 -13.45 -11.11
N SER A 508 -26.20 -14.09 -11.37
CA SER A 508 -26.95 -13.91 -12.62
C SER A 508 -27.48 -12.49 -12.84
N GLN A 509 -27.52 -11.66 -11.79
CA GLN A 509 -27.88 -10.24 -11.83
C GLN A 509 -26.65 -9.32 -11.88
N SER A 510 -25.44 -9.89 -12.03
CA SER A 510 -24.17 -9.16 -11.98
C SER A 510 -23.91 -8.46 -10.64
N LYS A 511 -24.54 -8.89 -9.55
CA LYS A 511 -24.15 -8.48 -8.20
C LYS A 511 -22.92 -9.25 -7.78
N ILE A 512 -22.10 -8.58 -6.99
CA ILE A 512 -20.81 -9.10 -6.56
C ILE A 512 -20.98 -9.79 -5.22
N SER A 513 -20.16 -10.80 -4.97
CA SER A 513 -19.80 -11.24 -3.63
C SER A 513 -18.29 -11.50 -3.57
N PHE A 514 -17.73 -11.38 -2.38
CA PHE A 514 -16.31 -11.64 -2.14
C PHE A 514 -16.10 -13.09 -1.73
N LYS A 515 -15.16 -13.79 -2.40
CA LYS A 515 -14.75 -15.17 -2.10
C LYS A 515 -13.28 -15.23 -1.70
N ASN A 516 -12.82 -16.37 -1.16
CA ASN A 516 -11.42 -16.60 -0.77
C ASN A 516 -10.87 -15.52 0.20
N ILE A 517 -11.71 -15.06 1.13
CA ILE A 517 -11.38 -14.01 2.10
C ILE A 517 -10.72 -14.62 3.34
N TYR A 518 -9.49 -14.20 3.62
CA TYR A 518 -8.68 -14.64 4.76
C TYR A 518 -9.00 -13.84 6.02
N ASN A 519 -8.51 -14.29 7.18
CA ASN A 519 -8.71 -13.57 8.44
C ASN A 519 -8.09 -12.17 8.42
N GLY A 520 -6.92 -11.99 7.79
CA GLY A 520 -6.31 -10.66 7.63
C GLY A 520 -7.10 -9.73 6.72
N ASP A 521 -7.87 -10.25 5.76
CA ASP A 521 -8.78 -9.44 4.94
C ASP A 521 -9.97 -8.93 5.75
N ARG A 522 -10.34 -9.62 6.84
CA ARG A 522 -11.44 -9.26 7.76
C ARG A 522 -10.99 -8.41 8.95
N LEU A 523 -9.77 -7.90 8.92
CA LEU A 523 -9.19 -7.09 9.99
C LEU A 523 -9.23 -5.62 9.58
N ASP A 524 -9.84 -4.77 10.40
CA ASP A 524 -9.68 -3.33 10.27
C ASP A 524 -8.28 -2.94 10.79
N PRO A 525 -7.36 -2.50 9.92
CA PRO A 525 -5.99 -2.20 10.33
C PRO A 525 -5.87 -1.02 11.29
N GLY A 526 -6.89 -0.14 11.36
CA GLY A 526 -6.89 1.03 12.23
C GLY A 526 -7.36 0.75 13.66
N ASN A 527 -8.02 -0.39 13.91
CA ASN A 527 -8.46 -0.76 15.27
C ASN A 527 -8.32 -2.25 15.65
N TYR A 528 -7.83 -3.09 14.74
CA TYR A 528 -7.74 -4.56 14.84
C TYR A 528 -9.07 -5.29 15.12
N GLY A 529 -10.20 -4.61 14.95
CA GLY A 529 -11.53 -5.19 15.00
C GLY A 529 -11.85 -5.96 13.73
N SER A 530 -12.87 -6.83 13.81
CA SER A 530 -13.34 -7.53 12.63
C SER A 530 -14.20 -6.60 11.76
N SER A 531 -13.82 -6.40 10.50
CA SER A 531 -14.54 -5.56 9.54
C SER A 531 -14.20 -5.93 8.10
N MET A 532 -15.15 -5.75 7.18
CA MET A 532 -14.91 -5.86 5.74
C MET A 532 -14.46 -4.53 5.11
N ALA A 533 -14.35 -3.45 5.90
CA ALA A 533 -14.00 -2.12 5.40
C ALA A 533 -12.72 -2.13 4.54
N LEU A 534 -11.71 -2.92 4.91
CA LEU A 534 -10.44 -3.02 4.17
C LEU A 534 -10.65 -3.60 2.76
N VAL A 535 -11.40 -4.70 2.65
CA VAL A 535 -11.74 -5.30 1.35
C VAL A 535 -12.59 -4.34 0.53
N PHE A 536 -13.58 -3.68 1.13
CA PHE A 536 -14.42 -2.71 0.42
C PHE A 536 -13.62 -1.52 -0.11
N ALA A 537 -12.81 -0.88 0.73
CA ALA A 537 -12.02 0.28 0.31
C ALA A 537 -10.99 -0.08 -0.76
N SER A 538 -10.22 -1.17 -0.55
CA SER A 538 -9.19 -1.58 -1.50
C SER A 538 -9.77 -2.03 -2.84
N SER A 539 -10.85 -2.82 -2.83
CA SER A 539 -11.49 -3.29 -4.07
C SER A 539 -12.19 -2.16 -4.83
N LEU A 540 -12.85 -1.23 -4.13
CA LEU A 540 -13.46 -0.04 -4.76
C LEU A 540 -12.40 0.84 -5.42
N MET A 541 -11.31 1.11 -4.70
CA MET A 541 -10.22 1.93 -5.22
C MET A 541 -9.53 1.26 -6.43
N ALA A 542 -9.31 -0.05 -6.38
CA ALA A 542 -8.76 -0.81 -7.50
C ALA A 542 -9.71 -0.85 -8.71
N ALA A 543 -11.03 -1.02 -8.49
CA ALA A 543 -12.03 -0.96 -9.55
C ALA A 543 -12.05 0.41 -10.23
N HIS A 544 -12.02 1.50 -9.44
CA HIS A 544 -11.87 2.85 -9.98
C HIS A 544 -10.58 3.01 -10.77
N GLU A 545 -9.41 2.62 -10.20
CA GLU A 545 -8.10 2.74 -10.86
C GLU A 545 -8.08 2.15 -12.27
N HIS A 546 -8.80 1.04 -12.48
CA HIS A 546 -8.88 0.32 -13.76
C HIS A 546 -10.13 0.62 -14.60
N GLY A 547 -11.02 1.51 -14.14
CA GLY A 547 -12.24 1.90 -14.87
C GLY A 547 -13.34 0.85 -14.90
N ASP A 548 -13.34 -0.10 -13.95
CA ASP A 548 -14.40 -1.12 -13.79
C ASP A 548 -15.58 -0.52 -13.01
N GLU A 549 -16.32 0.36 -13.67
CA GLU A 549 -17.43 1.12 -13.10
C GLU A 549 -18.57 0.21 -12.61
N ALA A 550 -18.74 -0.97 -13.22
CA ALA A 550 -19.74 -1.95 -12.78
C ALA A 550 -19.40 -2.47 -11.38
N VAL A 551 -18.14 -2.84 -11.14
CA VAL A 551 -17.67 -3.24 -9.81
C VAL A 551 -17.72 -2.08 -8.83
N ALA A 552 -17.22 -0.90 -9.22
CA ALA A 552 -17.20 0.25 -8.33
C ALA A 552 -18.60 0.60 -7.79
N ARG A 553 -19.63 0.56 -8.65
CA ARG A 553 -21.02 0.78 -8.24
C ARG A 553 -21.53 -0.28 -7.27
N GLN A 554 -21.24 -1.55 -7.52
CA GLN A 554 -21.68 -2.65 -6.66
C GLN A 554 -20.99 -2.60 -5.29
N VAL A 555 -19.68 -2.34 -5.23
CA VAL A 555 -18.94 -2.22 -3.96
C VAL A 555 -19.41 -0.99 -3.18
N THR A 556 -19.67 0.14 -3.85
CA THR A 556 -20.27 1.33 -3.21
C THR A 556 -21.64 0.98 -2.60
N THR A 557 -22.48 0.25 -3.34
CA THR A 557 -23.77 -0.22 -2.84
C THR A 557 -23.63 -1.15 -1.63
N MET A 558 -22.60 -2.00 -1.60
CA MET A 558 -22.31 -2.83 -0.42
C MET A 558 -21.94 -1.97 0.78
N ILE A 559 -21.02 -1.00 0.62
CA ILE A 559 -20.62 -0.09 1.70
C ILE A 559 -21.83 0.63 2.28
N ASP A 560 -22.69 1.17 1.42
CA ASP A 560 -23.86 1.96 1.83
C ASP A 560 -24.92 1.12 2.57
N ASN A 561 -24.96 -0.19 2.32
CA ASN A 561 -25.95 -1.11 2.88
C ASN A 561 -25.39 -2.12 3.89
N ASP A 562 -24.09 -2.05 4.22
CA ASP A 562 -23.46 -3.00 5.14
C ASP A 562 -23.87 -2.69 6.60
N PRO A 563 -24.61 -3.59 7.28
CA PRO A 563 -25.06 -3.36 8.63
C PRO A 563 -23.92 -3.34 9.67
N ALA A 564 -22.78 -3.99 9.39
CA ALA A 564 -21.61 -4.00 10.26
C ALA A 564 -20.82 -2.69 10.19
N LEU A 565 -20.80 -2.00 9.05
CA LEU A 565 -20.21 -0.66 8.95
C LEU A 565 -20.99 0.38 9.76
N LYS A 566 -22.30 0.16 9.95
CA LYS A 566 -23.18 1.00 10.76
C LYS A 566 -23.05 2.49 10.38
N ARG A 567 -23.59 2.84 9.21
CA ARG A 567 -23.67 4.22 8.72
C ARG A 567 -24.45 5.08 9.73
N THR A 568 -23.81 6.12 10.22
CA THR A 568 -24.39 7.09 11.16
C THR A 568 -24.40 8.46 10.51
N GLU A 569 -25.52 9.16 10.65
CA GLU A 569 -25.71 10.52 10.15
C GLU A 569 -26.23 11.42 11.27
N LYS A 570 -25.57 12.56 11.48
CA LYS A 570 -25.96 13.56 12.48
C LYS A 570 -25.63 14.95 11.96
N ASN A 571 -26.61 15.86 11.97
CA ASN A 571 -26.44 17.26 11.57
C ASN A 571 -25.79 17.45 10.17
N GLY A 572 -26.12 16.55 9.22
CA GLY A 572 -25.55 16.57 7.86
C GLY A 572 -24.10 16.09 7.76
N ILE A 573 -23.62 15.36 8.77
CA ILE A 573 -22.29 14.73 8.82
C ILE A 573 -22.49 13.22 8.86
N VAL A 574 -21.74 12.50 8.02
CA VAL A 574 -21.87 11.05 7.88
C VAL A 574 -20.55 10.37 8.21
N TRP A 575 -20.62 9.26 8.94
CA TRP A 575 -19.48 8.37 9.18
C TRP A 575 -19.95 6.93 9.40
N TYR A 576 -18.99 6.01 9.46
CA TYR A 576 -19.24 4.58 9.70
C TYR A 576 -18.73 4.19 11.09
N ASP A 577 -19.63 3.94 12.04
CA ASP A 577 -19.26 3.60 13.43
C ASP A 577 -18.47 2.28 13.51
N GLY A 578 -18.75 1.34 12.60
CA GLY A 578 -18.08 0.04 12.50
C GLY A 578 -16.73 0.06 11.78
N ALA A 579 -16.21 1.24 11.44
CA ALA A 579 -14.90 1.44 10.85
C ALA A 579 -14.04 2.37 11.72
N SER A 580 -12.75 2.06 11.84
CA SER A 580 -11.75 2.96 12.42
C SER A 580 -11.66 4.27 11.63
N LEU A 581 -11.09 5.31 12.24
CA LEU A 581 -10.82 6.58 11.54
C LEU A 581 -9.96 6.35 10.29
N PHE A 582 -8.95 5.48 10.39
CA PHE A 582 -8.13 5.06 9.24
C PHE A 582 -9.01 4.53 8.10
N MET A 583 -9.93 3.61 8.41
CA MET A 583 -10.78 3.00 7.40
C MET A 583 -11.89 3.93 6.90
N ARG A 584 -12.39 4.86 7.71
CA ARG A 584 -13.31 5.92 7.25
C ARG A 584 -12.67 6.78 6.17
N CYS A 585 -11.41 7.18 6.36
CA CYS A 585 -10.67 7.92 5.35
C CYS A 585 -10.45 7.09 4.08
N GLN A 586 -10.05 5.82 4.21
CA GLN A 586 -9.86 4.92 3.07
C GLN A 586 -11.15 4.69 2.26
N LEU A 587 -12.28 4.52 2.94
CA LEU A 587 -13.59 4.37 2.28
C LEU A 587 -13.96 5.63 1.50
N LEU A 588 -13.82 6.82 2.09
CA LEU A 588 -14.09 8.06 1.36
C LEU A 588 -13.08 8.26 0.22
N ARG A 589 -11.79 7.98 0.44
CA ARG A 589 -10.77 8.04 -0.60
C ARG A 589 -11.12 7.17 -1.80
N ALA A 590 -11.56 5.94 -1.53
CA ALA A 590 -11.97 5.00 -2.57
C ALA A 590 -13.20 5.51 -3.35
N ARG A 591 -14.20 6.11 -2.69
CA ARG A 591 -15.37 6.74 -3.36
C ARG A 591 -14.98 7.91 -4.26
N LEU A 592 -14.02 8.71 -3.82
CA LEU A 592 -13.53 9.88 -4.56
C LEU A 592 -12.54 9.52 -5.67
N TRP A 593 -12.12 8.25 -5.74
CA TRP A 593 -11.07 7.79 -6.64
C TRP A 593 -11.54 7.78 -8.10
N LEU A 594 -10.58 7.97 -9.01
CA LEU A 594 -10.81 7.97 -10.46
C LEU A 594 -9.92 6.92 -11.14
N ARG A 595 -10.22 6.63 -12.41
CA ARG A 595 -9.36 5.78 -13.24
C ARG A 595 -7.97 6.39 -13.43
N SER A 596 -6.94 5.55 -13.37
CA SER A 596 -5.54 6.00 -13.32
C SER A 596 -5.32 7.06 -12.24
N GLY A 597 -5.97 6.86 -11.08
CA GLY A 597 -6.14 7.87 -10.05
C GLY A 597 -4.81 8.33 -9.50
N TRP A 598 -3.85 7.43 -9.23
CA TRP A 598 -2.51 7.83 -8.81
C TRP A 598 -1.80 8.68 -9.87
N SER A 599 -1.86 8.28 -11.14
CA SER A 599 -1.24 9.04 -12.23
C SER A 599 -1.82 10.45 -12.37
N GLN A 600 -3.10 10.66 -12.04
CA GLN A 600 -3.73 11.99 -12.04
C GLN A 600 -3.45 12.76 -10.75
N PHE A 601 -3.52 12.08 -9.60
CA PHE A 601 -3.45 12.68 -8.27
C PHE A 601 -2.04 13.21 -7.95
N LEU A 602 -1.00 12.52 -8.43
CA LEU A 602 0.41 12.87 -8.19
C LEU A 602 0.91 14.02 -9.07
N GLN A 603 0.16 14.44 -10.10
CA GLN A 603 0.58 15.52 -11.01
C GLN A 603 0.35 16.90 -10.37
N PRO A 604 1.06 17.96 -10.81
CA PRO A 604 0.76 19.33 -10.40
C PRO A 604 -0.56 19.81 -11.01
N VAL A 605 -1.17 20.87 -10.47
CA VAL A 605 -2.39 21.44 -11.07
C VAL A 605 -2.09 22.00 -12.46
N GLY A 606 -3.05 21.86 -13.39
CA GLY A 606 -2.90 22.32 -14.77
C GLY A 606 -2.82 23.84 -14.88
N ASP A 607 -2.29 24.33 -16.01
CA ASP A 607 -2.01 25.76 -16.21
C ASP A 607 -3.25 26.64 -16.19
N ALA A 608 -4.39 26.15 -16.69
CA ALA A 608 -5.67 26.87 -16.61
C ALA A 608 -6.11 27.09 -15.16
N VAL A 609 -5.95 26.09 -14.30
CA VAL A 609 -6.21 26.24 -12.88
C VAL A 609 -5.21 27.21 -12.29
N LYS A 610 -3.90 27.04 -12.52
CA LYS A 610 -2.83 27.91 -11.98
C LYS A 610 -3.07 29.39 -12.31
N ARG A 611 -3.40 29.71 -13.56
CA ARG A 611 -3.55 31.09 -14.06
C ARG A 611 -4.94 31.70 -13.83
N GLY A 612 -5.97 30.88 -13.65
CA GLY A 612 -7.34 31.37 -13.57
C GLY A 612 -7.78 31.91 -12.22
N PRO A 613 -8.97 32.53 -12.20
CA PRO A 613 -9.61 32.93 -10.96
C PRO A 613 -9.83 31.74 -10.03
N TYR A 614 -9.78 31.99 -8.73
CA TYR A 614 -10.01 30.97 -7.73
C TYR A 614 -10.84 31.50 -6.57
N LEU A 615 -11.58 30.59 -5.93
CA LEU A 615 -12.28 30.84 -4.68
C LEU A 615 -11.24 30.88 -3.55
N ALA A 616 -10.96 32.08 -3.05
CA ALA A 616 -9.93 32.33 -2.04
C ALA A 616 -10.46 32.11 -0.61
N ASN A 617 -11.76 32.27 -0.39
CA ASN A 617 -12.36 32.00 0.91
C ASN A 617 -13.84 31.62 0.78
N ALA A 618 -14.22 30.62 1.57
CA ALA A 618 -15.59 30.18 1.81
C ALA A 618 -15.69 29.73 3.27
N LYS A 619 -16.59 30.35 4.04
CA LYS A 619 -16.64 30.17 5.49
C LYS A 619 -17.14 28.76 5.84
N TYR A 620 -16.29 27.93 6.44
CA TYR A 620 -16.69 26.64 7.01
C TYR A 620 -17.25 26.81 8.44
N PRO A 621 -18.26 26.03 8.87
CA PRO A 621 -19.00 25.00 8.11
C PRO A 621 -20.19 25.56 7.31
N GLU A 622 -20.27 26.87 7.08
CA GLU A 622 -21.45 27.50 6.47
C GLU A 622 -21.57 27.22 4.96
N VAL A 623 -20.43 27.14 4.26
CA VAL A 623 -20.33 26.90 2.82
C VAL A 623 -19.51 25.63 2.57
N LEU A 624 -20.12 24.66 1.90
CA LEU A 624 -19.46 23.45 1.43
C LEU A 624 -19.17 23.59 -0.06
N VAL A 625 -17.90 23.43 -0.45
CA VAL A 625 -17.46 23.53 -1.84
C VAL A 625 -17.43 22.13 -2.45
N ALA A 626 -18.36 21.85 -3.36
CA ALA A 626 -18.46 20.57 -4.06
C ALA A 626 -17.62 20.52 -5.34
N LYS A 627 -17.47 21.69 -5.98
CA LYS A 627 -16.68 21.89 -7.20
C LYS A 627 -16.10 23.29 -7.20
N ALA A 628 -14.83 23.42 -7.63
CA ALA A 628 -14.20 24.70 -7.91
C ALA A 628 -13.11 24.53 -8.97
N ILE A 629 -13.39 24.92 -10.22
CA ILE A 629 -12.50 24.67 -11.36
C ILE A 629 -12.47 25.88 -12.30
N SER A 630 -11.26 26.33 -12.64
CA SER A 630 -11.01 27.19 -13.80
C SER A 630 -10.62 26.31 -14.99
N HIS A 631 -11.47 26.29 -16.03
CA HIS A 631 -11.27 25.42 -17.20
C HIS A 631 -10.35 26.05 -18.25
N THR A 632 -10.41 27.38 -18.39
CA THR A 632 -9.72 28.14 -19.44
C THR A 632 -8.58 29.00 -18.91
N GLY A 633 -8.58 29.30 -17.61
CA GLY A 633 -7.68 30.30 -17.02
C GLY A 633 -8.26 31.70 -16.96
N ASP A 634 -9.51 31.89 -17.39
CA ASP A 634 -10.24 33.16 -17.29
C ASP A 634 -11.61 33.00 -16.61
N ASP A 635 -12.09 31.77 -16.47
CA ASP A 635 -13.39 31.42 -15.88
C ASP A 635 -13.24 30.72 -14.53
N LEU A 636 -14.32 30.69 -13.77
CA LEU A 636 -14.42 29.90 -12.54
C LEU A 636 -15.82 29.28 -12.45
N GLU A 637 -15.86 27.96 -12.44
CA GLU A 637 -17.05 27.18 -12.15
C GLU A 637 -17.03 26.72 -10.69
N LEU A 638 -18.11 26.99 -9.97
CA LEU A 638 -18.32 26.57 -8.59
C LEU A 638 -19.61 25.77 -8.47
N VAL A 639 -19.62 24.76 -7.60
CA VAL A 639 -20.84 24.18 -7.07
C VAL A 639 -20.75 24.20 -5.55
N LEU A 640 -21.72 24.85 -4.92
CA LEU A 640 -21.72 25.12 -3.48
C LEU A 640 -22.99 24.57 -2.84
N TYR A 641 -22.88 24.16 -1.58
CA TYR A 641 -24.01 23.76 -0.74
C TYR A 641 -23.98 24.54 0.58
N PRO A 642 -25.14 24.89 1.15
CA PRO A 642 -25.19 25.33 2.54
C PRO A 642 -24.80 24.17 3.46
N GLY A 643 -24.01 24.43 4.50
CA GLY A 643 -23.64 23.37 5.45
C GLY A 643 -24.74 22.96 6.43
N SER A 644 -25.81 23.76 6.52
CA SER A 644 -27.00 23.45 7.31
C SER A 644 -28.24 24.01 6.62
N GLU A 645 -28.71 25.19 7.05
CA GLU A 645 -29.87 25.87 6.48
C GLU A 645 -29.49 26.84 5.36
N LYS A 646 -30.51 27.24 4.59
CA LYS A 646 -30.41 28.28 3.56
C LYS A 646 -29.78 29.54 4.13
N LYS A 647 -28.75 30.07 3.46
CA LYS A 647 -28.03 31.26 3.94
C LYS A 647 -27.42 32.06 2.79
N THR A 648 -27.36 33.38 2.96
CA THR A 648 -26.54 34.24 2.10
C THR A 648 -25.11 34.31 2.64
N SER A 649 -24.16 33.95 1.80
CA SER A 649 -22.74 33.86 2.16
C SER A 649 -21.89 34.75 1.27
N LEU A 650 -20.90 35.40 1.88
CA LEU A 650 -19.88 36.17 1.18
C LEU A 650 -18.77 35.23 0.69
N LEU A 651 -18.49 35.24 -0.60
CA LEU A 651 -17.40 34.49 -1.22
C LEU A 651 -16.33 35.47 -1.68
N LYS A 652 -15.06 35.10 -1.46
CA LYS A 652 -13.92 35.88 -1.95
C LYS A 652 -13.30 35.21 -3.16
N ILE A 653 -13.19 35.95 -4.25
CA ILE A 653 -12.56 35.48 -5.48
C ILE A 653 -11.32 36.31 -5.74
N GLU A 654 -10.23 35.65 -6.06
CA GLU A 654 -8.96 36.29 -6.40
C GLU A 654 -8.46 35.83 -7.76
N GLN A 655 -7.44 36.53 -8.28
CA GLN A 655 -6.81 36.27 -9.57
C GLN A 655 -7.77 36.44 -10.76
N LEU A 656 -8.74 37.33 -10.61
CA LEU A 656 -9.52 37.88 -11.71
C LEU A 656 -8.63 38.84 -12.51
N ARG A 657 -8.97 39.10 -13.78
CA ARG A 657 -8.38 40.22 -14.52
C ARG A 657 -8.63 41.51 -13.72
N PRO A 658 -7.63 42.35 -13.46
CA PRO A 658 -7.83 43.59 -12.70
C PRO A 658 -8.86 44.51 -13.37
N THR A 659 -9.66 45.22 -12.57
CA THR A 659 -10.63 46.24 -13.05
C THR A 659 -11.51 45.77 -14.21
N SER A 660 -11.94 44.50 -14.17
CA SER A 660 -12.68 43.85 -15.24
C SER A 660 -14.05 43.40 -14.76
N THR A 661 -15.05 43.47 -15.63
CA THR A 661 -16.41 43.01 -15.33
C THR A 661 -16.55 41.52 -15.61
N TYR A 662 -17.14 40.82 -14.66
CA TYR A 662 -17.46 39.40 -14.72
C TYR A 662 -18.97 39.20 -14.59
N LEU A 663 -19.49 38.16 -15.22
CA LEU A 663 -20.89 37.72 -15.14
C LEU A 663 -20.98 36.42 -14.34
N ILE A 664 -21.99 36.32 -13.50
CA ILE A 664 -22.40 35.10 -12.79
C ILE A 664 -23.62 34.52 -13.51
N ASN A 665 -23.53 33.29 -13.99
CA ASN A 665 -24.63 32.56 -14.64
C ASN A 665 -25.33 33.34 -15.78
N HIS A 666 -24.62 34.27 -16.43
CA HIS A 666 -25.12 35.16 -17.50
C HIS A 666 -26.13 36.25 -17.04
N GLY A 667 -26.27 36.53 -15.74
CA GLY A 667 -27.19 37.54 -15.22
C GLY A 667 -26.50 38.62 -14.39
N ASP A 668 -26.11 38.27 -13.16
CA ASP A 668 -25.52 39.22 -12.22
C ASP A 668 -24.10 39.58 -12.63
N ALA A 669 -23.75 40.87 -12.54
CA ALA A 669 -22.42 41.35 -12.88
C ALA A 669 -21.71 41.91 -11.63
N PHE A 670 -20.40 41.72 -11.58
CA PHE A 670 -19.54 42.39 -10.60
C PHE A 670 -18.22 42.79 -11.26
N THR A 671 -17.50 43.71 -10.64
CA THR A 671 -16.20 44.20 -11.13
C THR A 671 -15.12 43.86 -10.12
N SER A 672 -14.01 43.30 -10.61
CA SER A 672 -12.82 43.07 -9.80
C SER A 672 -12.11 44.38 -9.44
N ASP A 673 -11.43 44.42 -8.31
CA ASP A 673 -10.60 45.55 -7.93
C ASP A 673 -9.30 45.64 -8.76
N SER A 674 -8.47 46.64 -8.48
CA SER A 674 -7.18 46.84 -9.15
C SER A 674 -6.15 45.73 -8.89
N LYS A 675 -6.40 44.83 -7.94
CA LYS A 675 -5.57 43.66 -7.62
C LYS A 675 -6.18 42.36 -8.14
N GLY A 676 -7.30 42.40 -8.87
CA GLY A 676 -7.96 41.21 -9.37
C GLY A 676 -8.75 40.44 -8.30
N LYS A 677 -9.28 41.14 -7.29
CA LYS A 677 -10.09 40.55 -6.21
C LYS A 677 -11.54 41.02 -6.26
N ALA A 678 -12.46 40.19 -5.80
CA ALA A 678 -13.86 40.55 -5.65
C ALA A 678 -14.51 39.79 -4.49
N ASP A 679 -15.40 40.47 -3.77
CA ASP A 679 -16.29 39.87 -2.80
C ASP A 679 -17.70 39.79 -3.42
N ILE A 680 -18.25 38.58 -3.52
CA ILE A 680 -19.60 38.36 -4.06
C ILE A 680 -20.52 37.76 -3.00
N SER A 681 -21.77 38.20 -2.98
CA SER A 681 -22.80 37.70 -2.06
C SER A 681 -23.68 36.68 -2.78
N VAL A 682 -23.71 35.44 -2.29
CA VAL A 682 -24.45 34.33 -2.93
C VAL A 682 -25.47 33.76 -1.95
N ALA A 683 -26.72 33.64 -2.38
CA ALA A 683 -27.74 32.89 -1.65
C ALA A 683 -27.57 31.39 -1.89
N LEU A 684 -27.23 30.64 -0.85
CA LEU A 684 -27.08 29.19 -0.88
C LEU A 684 -28.37 28.50 -0.43
N ASP A 685 -28.98 27.73 -1.32
CA ASP A 685 -30.22 26.98 -1.09
C ASP A 685 -30.12 25.62 -1.80
N GLY A 686 -29.62 24.60 -1.09
CA GLY A 686 -29.24 23.33 -1.71
C GLY A 686 -28.09 23.48 -2.72
N ARG A 687 -28.11 22.66 -3.79
CA ARG A 687 -27.08 22.67 -4.85
C ARG A 687 -27.12 24.01 -5.60
N THR A 688 -26.09 24.83 -5.41
CA THR A 688 -25.99 26.17 -5.99
C THR A 688 -24.83 26.24 -6.99
N PRO A 689 -25.07 26.05 -8.30
CA PRO A 689 -24.05 26.18 -9.32
C PRO A 689 -23.82 27.65 -9.71
N LEU A 690 -22.55 28.05 -9.82
CA LEU A 690 -22.13 29.36 -10.26
C LEU A 690 -21.11 29.22 -11.39
N ARG A 691 -21.34 29.92 -12.50
CA ARG A 691 -20.39 30.06 -13.58
C ARG A 691 -19.98 31.52 -13.70
N ILE A 692 -18.71 31.80 -13.44
CA ILE A 692 -18.13 33.13 -13.44
C ILE A 692 -17.26 33.27 -14.68
N VAL A 693 -17.61 34.20 -15.55
CA VAL A 693 -16.92 34.43 -16.84
C VAL A 693 -16.71 35.92 -17.09
N PRO A 694 -15.65 36.33 -17.81
CA PRO A 694 -15.50 37.72 -18.25
C PRO A 694 -16.72 38.16 -19.08
N ALA A 695 -17.18 39.39 -18.89
CA ALA A 695 -18.35 39.93 -19.62
C ALA A 695 -18.07 40.15 -21.13
N SER A 696 -16.82 40.43 -21.49
CA SER A 696 -16.27 40.50 -22.86
C SER A 696 -14.77 40.69 -22.81
#